data_AF-A0A7I0APY2-F1
#
_entry.id   AF-A0A7I0APY2-F1
#
_cell.length_a   1.000
_cell.length_b   1.000
_cell.length_c   1.000
_cell.angle_alpha   90.00
_cell.angle_beta   90.00
_cell.angle_gamma   90.00
#
_symmetry.space_group_name_H-M   'P 1'
#
loop_
_entity.id
_entity.type
_entity.pdbx_description
1 polymer ?
#
loop_
_entity_poly.entity_id
_entity_poly.type
_entity_poly.pdbx_seq_one_letter_code
_entity_poly.pdbx_strand_id
1 'polypeptide(L)'
;MAINEQLDTLYKLKKELEKSNNSPLINTINQVIKKVYLNQYTATFVGHFSAGKSTLINLLLEQDILPSSPIPTTSNTAIVSVAKEDEIIANLTQQQYIKLKSYNDVKQMNRQNVDVESIEINFPSNKFNLGFTFQDTPGVDSNVATHQSSTEQFMYTSNLLFYTVDYNHVQSALNFKFMKRINEAGIPIVFVINQIDKHNEEEITFETFKSRVEKSIKDWDIKLQDTYYVSKFDHPQNEIDKLSNFLVFMDQHRESTKDYVNRTIQFITDAQYTYIQNEMQSILDTLQINEDQFEEAYIQFQQNQEVSAEAQLLNDSNQLFNYLKQKRKDILDNAYIMTYDMRESLRNYLESMATDFKVNGLFNKKKKKEEEQIKRLNEATTQLQEKVNQQIRQPLREDMSFLTRFINKHAVNEKILNQDYDVVPSLISDLYQTQTSISNTYVLTFSDEVIKALNKKIENESTPLFEEAVNHVQVNELSSDENEDRYKYDRYIELNSLKDSLTSHNYKHYYIHLDDSLDKLIGRTKTHFELKQENSTAYHRNHESQHRNEFVTSNQDIKRALDIVKDVPLFDRTKQDIHDTILRLDNQITKVGVFGTFSAGKSSLINALLGDNYLVSSPNPTTAATTELSYGKESQITLKSKEQLLEEVNHVLEFYEISFNTLDDFIESDLDKLKLKLEKNQLAFISAIEKHYEMYTSMLEHSLIHTVSLEEIKKWSAEDEYATFVKTVHLKLPLDWLKGKIIIDSLGLHSNNQRHTNETEQILTSSDLILYVTYFNHSFTDNDKAFIEHMKDMNQLNENQAFKMIINAVDLAEDKQDIQAVEDYVADALGQVNLHSEIYSVSSRQSLNGNNIGINELRESIQYFAKVESRTILEQQMTYQLQQMNTSFKNMIKDFHDDNAKLSARQHKLNHYKNQTRLNQELIDTTAQRTFNEVEEQVYHLNERLKLQLLDEVKSVFNSQMTQNNDFNEEKKISTKIYLDQIHQRLFLEQSLITERIKKYFNSQLEEQIIPVMKKLNQIHVIINAKFNVEPSIVDTPLLQIELNSMLQSLPKQLTKRKIVNPKSQKDIQEHIANQTLELLQDDLNSLRRQLNDYIHEMTQLAEHQFQMLETSIQQQIDELLSFTIDDTLIQQLELKTTQLDNIL
;
A
#
# COMPACT_ATOMS: atom_id res chain seq x y z
N MET A 1 -30.79 -26.90 37.55
CA MET A 1 -30.74 -25.63 38.32
C MET A 1 -29.45 -24.85 38.06
N ALA A 2 -28.25 -25.43 38.25
CA ALA A 2 -26.98 -24.71 38.01
C ALA A 2 -26.74 -24.27 36.55
N ILE A 3 -27.03 -25.13 35.55
CA ILE A 3 -26.88 -24.79 34.11
C ILE A 3 -27.79 -23.62 33.69
N ASN A 4 -29.00 -23.54 34.24
CA ASN A 4 -29.94 -22.46 33.91
C ASN A 4 -29.47 -21.10 34.45
N GLU A 5 -28.77 -21.07 35.59
CA GLU A 5 -28.20 -19.83 36.15
C GLU A 5 -27.01 -19.32 35.31
N GLN A 6 -26.21 -20.24 34.77
CA GLN A 6 -25.10 -19.94 33.87
C GLN A 6 -25.59 -19.45 32.50
N LEU A 7 -26.61 -20.11 31.93
CA LEU A 7 -27.26 -19.68 30.69
C LEU A 7 -27.96 -18.33 30.85
N ASP A 8 -28.62 -18.06 31.98
CA ASP A 8 -29.24 -16.76 32.28
C ASP A 8 -28.21 -15.63 32.25
N THR A 9 -27.06 -15.85 32.89
CA THR A 9 -25.99 -14.86 32.96
C THR A 9 -25.38 -14.59 31.57
N LEU A 10 -25.12 -15.64 30.79
CA LEU A 10 -24.60 -15.51 29.42
C LEU A 10 -25.61 -14.84 28.47
N TYR A 11 -26.90 -15.15 28.60
CA TYR A 11 -27.93 -14.55 27.76
C TYR A 11 -28.14 -13.06 28.06
N LYS A 12 -28.08 -12.66 29.34
CA LYS A 12 -28.09 -11.24 29.73
C LYS A 12 -26.89 -10.47 29.16
N LEU A 13 -25.69 -11.07 29.23
CA LEU A 13 -24.51 -10.49 28.62
C LEU A 13 -24.68 -10.37 27.10
N LYS A 14 -25.21 -11.41 26.44
CA LYS A 14 -25.50 -11.37 25.00
C LYS A 14 -26.41 -10.20 24.63
N LYS A 15 -27.50 -9.98 25.37
CA LYS A 15 -28.41 -8.84 25.12
C LYS A 15 -27.73 -7.48 25.25
N GLU A 16 -26.69 -7.39 26.06
CA GLU A 16 -25.87 -6.20 26.14
C GLU A 16 -24.90 -6.08 24.96
N LEU A 17 -24.31 -7.19 24.51
CA LEU A 17 -23.45 -7.21 23.31
C LEU A 17 -24.23 -6.85 22.03
N GLU A 18 -25.48 -7.32 21.88
CA GLU A 18 -26.32 -7.05 20.71
C GLU A 18 -26.53 -5.55 20.43
N LYS A 19 -26.57 -4.72 21.47
CA LYS A 19 -26.73 -3.26 21.32
C LYS A 19 -25.52 -2.60 20.64
N SER A 20 -24.34 -3.21 20.69
CA SER A 20 -23.08 -2.64 20.17
C SER A 20 -22.75 -3.03 18.74
N ASN A 21 -23.55 -3.88 18.08
CA ASN A 21 -23.25 -4.48 16.78
C ASN A 21 -21.87 -5.16 16.65
N ASN A 22 -21.22 -5.53 17.77
CA ASN A 22 -19.99 -6.35 17.77
C ASN A 22 -20.29 -7.78 17.30
N SER A 23 -20.48 -7.93 16.00
CA SER A 23 -20.87 -9.20 15.38
C SER A 23 -19.92 -10.35 15.73
N PRO A 24 -18.58 -10.16 15.73
CA PRO A 24 -17.64 -11.19 16.17
C PRO A 24 -17.86 -11.68 17.60
N LEU A 25 -18.10 -10.76 18.54
CA LEU A 25 -18.28 -11.12 19.95
C LEU A 25 -19.70 -11.63 20.26
N ILE A 26 -20.71 -11.14 19.55
CA ILE A 26 -22.07 -11.69 19.56
C ILE A 26 -22.05 -13.14 19.05
N ASN A 27 -21.32 -13.40 17.96
CA ASN A 27 -21.12 -14.76 17.44
C ASN A 27 -20.37 -15.62 18.46
N THR A 28 -19.34 -15.07 19.12
CA THR A 28 -18.62 -15.74 20.20
C THR A 28 -19.55 -16.16 21.34
N ILE A 29 -20.33 -15.23 21.89
CA ILE A 29 -21.22 -15.55 23.02
C ILE A 29 -22.33 -16.52 22.61
N ASN A 30 -22.80 -16.47 21.36
CA ASN A 30 -23.75 -17.44 20.82
C ASN A 30 -23.13 -18.86 20.83
N GLN A 31 -21.88 -19.01 20.43
CA GLN A 31 -21.17 -20.29 20.48
C GLN A 31 -20.96 -20.76 21.92
N VAL A 32 -20.67 -19.86 22.86
CA VAL A 32 -20.54 -20.18 24.28
C VAL A 32 -21.88 -20.62 24.89
N ILE A 33 -22.98 -19.91 24.60
CA ILE A 33 -24.34 -20.28 25.01
C ILE A 33 -24.70 -21.65 24.45
N LYS A 34 -24.42 -21.91 23.17
CA LYS A 34 -24.65 -23.20 22.51
C LYS A 34 -23.86 -24.32 23.19
N LYS A 35 -22.57 -24.11 23.42
CA LYS A 35 -21.69 -25.07 24.10
C LYS A 35 -22.20 -25.42 25.50
N VAL A 36 -22.60 -24.41 26.29
CA VAL A 36 -23.13 -24.61 27.64
C VAL A 36 -24.49 -25.31 27.60
N TYR A 37 -25.35 -24.96 26.64
CA TYR A 37 -26.66 -25.61 26.44
C TYR A 37 -26.53 -27.08 26.04
N LEU A 38 -25.58 -27.39 25.16
CA LEU A 38 -25.30 -28.76 24.68
C LEU A 38 -24.34 -29.55 25.59
N ASN A 39 -23.84 -28.93 26.66
CA ASN A 39 -22.86 -29.50 27.59
C ASN A 39 -21.60 -30.05 26.88
N GLN A 40 -21.06 -29.25 25.95
CA GLN A 40 -19.91 -29.63 25.13
C GLN A 40 -18.56 -29.45 25.84
N TYR A 41 -17.65 -30.41 25.63
CA TYR A 41 -16.25 -30.34 26.03
C TYR A 41 -15.37 -30.38 24.76
N THR A 42 -14.64 -29.31 24.50
CA THR A 42 -14.04 -29.00 23.20
C THR A 42 -12.51 -29.04 23.28
N ALA A 43 -11.93 -29.91 22.45
CA ALA A 43 -10.51 -30.04 22.17
C ALA A 43 -10.20 -29.38 20.82
N THR A 44 -9.41 -28.31 20.84
CA THR A 44 -9.17 -27.46 19.66
C THR A 44 -7.78 -27.66 19.11
N PHE A 45 -7.65 -27.98 17.83
CA PHE A 45 -6.37 -28.17 17.15
C PHE A 45 -6.00 -26.91 16.38
N VAL A 46 -4.90 -26.28 16.77
CA VAL A 46 -4.40 -25.00 16.23
C VAL A 46 -2.96 -25.20 15.76
N GLY A 47 -2.53 -24.51 14.71
CA GLY A 47 -1.18 -24.71 14.18
C GLY A 47 -1.01 -24.20 12.76
N HIS A 48 0.22 -24.21 12.26
CA HIS A 48 0.58 -23.67 10.94
C HIS A 48 -0.29 -24.23 9.80
N PHE A 49 -0.39 -23.50 8.70
CA PHE A 49 -1.05 -24.04 7.50
C PHE A 49 -0.32 -25.33 7.08
N SER A 50 -1.05 -26.38 6.71
CA SER A 50 -0.48 -27.70 6.40
C SER A 50 0.23 -28.45 7.53
N ALA A 51 0.06 -28.05 8.80
CA ALA A 51 0.59 -28.80 9.97
C ALA A 51 -0.07 -30.19 10.18
N GLY A 52 -1.03 -30.59 9.33
CA GLY A 52 -1.68 -31.91 9.35
C GLY A 52 -2.75 -32.10 10.43
N LYS A 53 -3.42 -31.02 10.85
CA LYS A 53 -4.42 -30.98 11.94
C LYS A 53 -5.66 -31.85 11.65
N SER A 54 -6.31 -31.67 10.50
CA SER A 54 -7.49 -32.45 10.09
C SER A 54 -7.16 -33.94 9.97
N THR A 55 -6.01 -34.25 9.38
CA THR A 55 -5.46 -35.62 9.30
C THR A 55 -5.25 -36.23 10.68
N LEU A 56 -4.70 -35.46 11.62
CA LEU A 56 -4.49 -35.91 12.99
C LEU A 56 -5.82 -36.17 13.72
N ILE A 57 -6.83 -35.31 13.53
CA ILE A 57 -8.17 -35.51 14.11
C ILE A 57 -8.80 -36.81 13.58
N ASN A 58 -8.73 -37.07 12.27
CA ASN A 58 -9.24 -38.32 11.69
C ASN A 58 -8.54 -39.56 12.28
N LEU A 59 -7.21 -39.51 12.48
CA LEU A 59 -6.46 -40.59 13.13
C LEU A 59 -6.92 -40.82 14.57
N LEU A 60 -7.14 -39.75 15.34
CA LEU A 60 -7.59 -39.83 16.74
C LEU A 60 -9.03 -40.35 16.86
N LEU A 61 -9.87 -40.03 15.88
CA LEU A 61 -11.25 -40.51 15.77
C LEU A 61 -11.35 -41.94 15.21
N GLU A 62 -10.29 -42.45 14.60
CA GLU A 62 -10.26 -43.72 13.87
C GLU A 62 -11.28 -43.75 12.71
N GLN A 63 -11.57 -42.57 12.13
CA GLN A 63 -12.58 -42.36 11.08
C GLN A 63 -12.19 -41.19 10.16
N ASP A 64 -12.44 -41.33 8.87
CA ASP A 64 -12.20 -40.27 7.87
C ASP A 64 -13.40 -39.31 7.79
N ILE A 65 -13.52 -38.42 8.78
CA ILE A 65 -14.67 -37.49 8.91
C ILE A 65 -14.35 -36.13 8.25
N LEU A 66 -13.13 -35.63 8.42
CA LEU A 66 -12.67 -34.36 7.84
C LEU A 66 -11.94 -34.60 6.50
N PRO A 67 -12.05 -33.72 5.50
CA PRO A 67 -11.28 -33.84 4.26
C PRO A 67 -9.78 -33.57 4.51
N SER A 68 -8.92 -34.16 3.68
CA SER A 68 -7.46 -33.96 3.71
C SER A 68 -6.93 -33.42 2.37
N SER A 69 -7.48 -32.30 1.87
CA SER A 69 -7.12 -31.72 0.55
C SER A 69 -5.99 -30.66 0.68
N PRO A 70 -5.11 -30.49 -0.34
CA PRO A 70 -4.01 -29.52 -0.33
C PRO A 70 -4.43 -28.08 -0.66
N ILE A 71 -5.61 -27.89 -1.24
CA ILE A 71 -6.21 -26.57 -1.46
C ILE A 71 -6.45 -25.95 -0.08
N PRO A 72 -6.25 -24.65 0.14
CA PRO A 72 -6.79 -23.98 1.31
C PRO A 72 -8.27 -24.31 1.39
N THR A 73 -8.67 -25.20 2.30
CA THR A 73 -10.06 -25.29 2.72
C THR A 73 -10.28 -23.94 3.37
N THR A 74 -10.84 -23.02 2.57
CA THR A 74 -11.28 -21.67 2.94
C THR A 74 -11.60 -21.67 4.42
N SER A 75 -10.92 -20.82 5.19
CA SER A 75 -11.16 -20.24 6.54
C SER A 75 -12.23 -20.83 7.49
N ASN A 76 -12.75 -22.02 7.24
CA ASN A 76 -13.99 -22.55 7.77
C ASN A 76 -13.61 -23.55 8.83
N THR A 77 -14.10 -23.30 10.03
CA THR A 77 -13.78 -24.17 11.16
C THR A 77 -14.66 -25.40 11.15
N ALA A 78 -14.04 -26.56 11.26
CA ALA A 78 -14.76 -27.82 11.35
C ALA A 78 -14.94 -28.22 12.83
N ILE A 79 -16.18 -28.42 13.24
CA ILE A 79 -16.57 -28.75 14.61
C ILE A 79 -17.17 -30.17 14.59
N VAL A 80 -16.41 -31.15 15.05
CA VAL A 80 -16.79 -32.57 15.01
C VAL A 80 -17.23 -32.99 16.41
N SER A 81 -18.53 -33.19 16.62
CA SER A 81 -19.13 -33.44 17.95
C SER A 81 -19.73 -34.83 18.08
N VAL A 82 -19.49 -35.46 19.22
CA VAL A 82 -20.10 -36.76 19.55
C VAL A 82 -21.55 -36.58 19.97
N ALA A 83 -22.46 -37.12 19.16
CA ALA A 83 -23.90 -37.00 19.28
C ALA A 83 -24.61 -38.35 19.08
N LYS A 84 -25.94 -38.37 19.25
CA LYS A 84 -26.76 -39.58 19.07
C LYS A 84 -27.14 -39.86 17.62
N GLU A 85 -27.18 -38.84 16.78
CA GLU A 85 -27.62 -38.91 15.39
C GLU A 85 -26.55 -38.30 14.49
N ASP A 86 -26.39 -38.87 13.29
CA ASP A 86 -25.50 -38.35 12.25
C ASP A 86 -26.13 -37.13 11.58
N GLU A 87 -25.42 -35.99 11.61
CA GLU A 87 -25.91 -34.76 11.01
C GLU A 87 -24.76 -33.84 10.60
N ILE A 88 -24.80 -33.31 9.37
CA ILE A 88 -23.88 -32.28 8.89
C ILE A 88 -24.64 -30.96 8.80
N ILE A 89 -24.11 -29.92 9.43
CA ILE A 89 -24.70 -28.60 9.44
C ILE A 89 -23.67 -27.58 8.96
N ALA A 90 -23.97 -26.86 7.88
CA ALA A 90 -23.22 -25.67 7.50
C ALA A 90 -23.83 -24.45 8.21
N ASN A 91 -23.02 -23.75 9.01
CA ASN A 91 -23.33 -22.42 9.53
C ASN A 91 -23.00 -21.39 8.46
N LEU A 92 -23.97 -20.52 8.18
CA LEU A 92 -23.83 -19.42 7.25
C LEU A 92 -23.82 -18.09 7.99
N THR A 93 -23.43 -17.03 7.29
CA THR A 93 -23.61 -15.66 7.74
C THR A 93 -25.08 -15.34 8.06
N GLN A 94 -25.29 -14.28 8.84
CA GLN A 94 -26.62 -13.84 9.30
C GLN A 94 -27.36 -14.86 10.20
N GLN A 95 -26.63 -15.68 10.96
CA GLN A 95 -27.19 -16.69 11.87
C GLN A 95 -28.09 -17.71 11.17
N GLN A 96 -27.78 -18.02 9.90
CA GLN A 96 -28.50 -19.04 9.15
C GLN A 96 -27.77 -20.38 9.22
N TYR A 97 -28.52 -21.46 9.00
CA TYR A 97 -27.90 -22.77 8.80
C TYR A 97 -28.64 -23.67 7.85
N ILE A 98 -27.87 -24.57 7.25
CA ILE A 98 -28.35 -25.57 6.32
C ILE A 98 -27.93 -26.94 6.84
N LYS A 99 -28.88 -27.86 6.87
CA LYS A 99 -28.58 -29.28 7.06
C LYS A 99 -28.18 -29.87 5.72
N LEU A 100 -26.98 -30.41 5.65
CA LEU A 100 -26.40 -30.97 4.44
C LEU A 100 -26.48 -32.49 4.47
N LYS A 101 -26.46 -33.11 3.29
CA LYS A 101 -26.46 -34.57 3.18
C LYS A 101 -25.05 -35.12 3.17
N SER A 102 -24.10 -34.35 2.64
CA SER A 102 -22.71 -34.77 2.54
C SER A 102 -21.73 -33.59 2.62
N TYR A 103 -20.47 -33.88 2.92
CA TYR A 103 -19.39 -32.89 2.88
C TYR A 103 -19.16 -32.33 1.47
N ASN A 104 -19.50 -33.08 0.41
CA ASN A 104 -19.41 -32.57 -0.96
C ASN A 104 -20.36 -31.40 -1.23
N ASP A 105 -21.49 -31.32 -0.51
CA ASP A 105 -22.41 -30.19 -0.60
C ASP A 105 -21.73 -28.90 -0.07
N VAL A 106 -20.88 -29.00 0.96
CA VAL A 106 -20.06 -27.87 1.46
C VAL A 106 -19.08 -27.38 0.39
N LYS A 107 -18.37 -28.30 -0.27
CA LYS A 107 -17.43 -27.95 -1.35
C LYS A 107 -18.12 -27.21 -2.49
N GLN A 108 -19.34 -27.61 -2.85
CA GLN A 108 -20.14 -26.93 -3.85
C GLN A 108 -20.61 -25.55 -3.39
N MET A 109 -20.97 -25.40 -2.11
CA MET A 109 -21.36 -24.10 -1.53
C MET A 109 -20.19 -23.09 -1.53
N ASN A 110 -19.00 -23.52 -1.12
CA ASN A 110 -17.81 -22.65 -1.17
C ASN A 110 -17.49 -22.21 -2.60
N ARG A 111 -17.65 -23.09 -3.60
CA ARG A 111 -17.48 -22.75 -5.03
C ARG A 111 -18.51 -21.76 -5.56
N GLN A 112 -19.68 -21.68 -4.94
CA GLN A 112 -20.75 -20.73 -5.31
C GLN A 112 -20.66 -19.43 -4.51
N ASN A 113 -19.53 -19.16 -3.85
CA ASN A 113 -19.30 -18.00 -2.97
C ASN A 113 -20.38 -17.86 -1.88
N VAL A 114 -20.88 -18.99 -1.36
CA VAL A 114 -21.71 -18.98 -0.16
C VAL A 114 -20.78 -18.93 1.04
N ASP A 115 -20.83 -17.83 1.79
CA ASP A 115 -20.01 -17.64 2.99
C ASP A 115 -20.40 -18.64 4.10
N VAL A 116 -19.63 -19.73 4.19
CA VAL A 116 -19.78 -20.75 5.24
C VAL A 116 -18.85 -20.40 6.40
N GLU A 117 -19.38 -20.03 7.55
CA GLU A 117 -18.60 -19.66 8.74
C GLU A 117 -17.97 -20.89 9.42
N SER A 118 -18.72 -21.99 9.52
CA SER A 118 -18.25 -23.23 10.13
C SER A 118 -19.07 -24.43 9.70
N ILE A 119 -18.48 -25.62 9.81
CA ILE A 119 -19.12 -26.89 9.49
C ILE A 119 -19.21 -27.72 10.76
N GLU A 120 -20.42 -28.04 11.19
CA GLU A 120 -20.65 -28.95 12.30
C GLU A 120 -20.94 -30.35 11.80
N ILE A 121 -20.20 -31.32 12.30
CA ILE A 121 -20.37 -32.73 11.99
C ILE A 121 -20.69 -33.45 13.28
N ASN A 122 -21.95 -33.84 13.43
CA ASN A 122 -22.42 -34.66 14.52
C ASN A 122 -22.32 -36.13 14.09
N PHE A 123 -21.71 -36.96 14.94
CA PHE A 123 -21.53 -38.38 14.65
C PHE A 123 -21.60 -39.22 15.94
N PRO A 124 -22.02 -40.49 15.87
CA PRO A 124 -21.98 -41.40 17.00
C PRO A 124 -20.55 -41.93 17.22
N SER A 125 -20.10 -41.92 18.48
CA SER A 125 -18.83 -42.51 18.88
C SER A 125 -19.02 -43.39 20.11
N ASN A 126 -18.31 -44.52 20.15
CA ASN A 126 -18.19 -45.37 21.33
C ASN A 126 -16.92 -45.05 22.15
N LYS A 127 -16.02 -44.22 21.62
CA LYS A 127 -14.71 -43.92 22.23
C LYS A 127 -14.77 -42.73 23.18
N PHE A 128 -15.56 -41.71 22.86
CA PHE A 128 -15.74 -40.50 23.65
C PHE A 128 -17.19 -40.35 24.13
N ASN A 129 -17.40 -39.67 25.25
CA ASN A 129 -18.73 -39.43 25.83
C ASN A 129 -19.50 -38.37 25.04
N LEU A 130 -20.84 -38.39 25.15
CA LEU A 130 -21.71 -37.38 24.51
C LEU A 130 -21.26 -35.95 24.83
N GLY A 131 -21.24 -35.10 23.80
CA GLY A 131 -20.78 -33.71 23.90
C GLY A 131 -19.26 -33.53 23.85
N PHE A 132 -18.46 -34.57 23.66
CA PHE A 132 -17.05 -34.38 23.33
C PHE A 132 -16.93 -33.84 21.90
N THR A 133 -16.13 -32.79 21.70
CA THR A 133 -16.06 -32.05 20.45
C THR A 133 -14.61 -31.81 20.05
N PHE A 134 -14.23 -32.21 18.84
CA PHE A 134 -12.99 -31.79 18.18
C PHE A 134 -13.26 -30.53 17.37
N GLN A 135 -12.36 -29.56 17.46
CA GLN A 135 -12.44 -28.32 16.69
C GLN A 135 -11.16 -28.15 15.88
N ASP A 136 -11.28 -28.23 14.56
CA ASP A 136 -10.18 -28.03 13.61
C ASP A 136 -10.19 -26.58 13.11
N THR A 137 -9.13 -25.83 13.41
CA THR A 137 -9.05 -24.41 13.07
C THR A 137 -8.21 -24.17 11.81
N PRO A 138 -8.45 -23.06 11.08
CA PRO A 138 -7.52 -22.57 10.06
C PRO A 138 -6.09 -22.35 10.59
N GLY A 139 -5.12 -22.22 9.69
CA GLY A 139 -3.70 -21.99 10.03
C GLY A 139 -3.45 -20.63 10.72
N VAL A 140 -2.41 -20.54 11.56
CA VAL A 140 -2.08 -19.32 12.35
C VAL A 140 -1.02 -18.40 11.74
N ASP A 141 -0.55 -18.67 10.51
CA ASP A 141 0.69 -18.07 9.96
C ASP A 141 0.46 -16.91 8.98
N SER A 142 -0.79 -16.56 8.76
CA SER A 142 -1.18 -15.40 7.98
C SER A 142 -0.93 -14.12 8.77
N ASN A 143 -0.10 -13.22 8.24
CA ASN A 143 0.12 -11.86 8.75
C ASN A 143 -1.13 -10.95 8.65
N VAL A 144 -2.34 -11.52 8.48
CA VAL A 144 -3.58 -10.78 8.32
C VAL A 144 -4.37 -10.79 9.62
N ALA A 145 -4.73 -9.60 10.07
CA ALA A 145 -5.56 -9.36 11.24
C ALA A 145 -6.92 -10.13 11.21
N THR A 146 -7.39 -10.55 10.03
CA THR A 146 -8.64 -11.33 9.86
C THR A 146 -8.51 -12.78 10.35
N HIS A 147 -7.35 -13.43 10.23
CA HIS A 147 -7.13 -14.80 10.72
C HIS A 147 -6.79 -14.85 12.22
N GLN A 148 -6.26 -13.76 12.76
CA GLN A 148 -6.07 -13.60 14.20
C GLN A 148 -7.43 -13.62 14.92
N SER A 149 -8.46 -12.95 14.37
CA SER A 149 -9.79 -12.90 14.99
C SER A 149 -10.53 -14.25 14.98
N SER A 150 -10.37 -15.06 13.92
CA SER A 150 -10.93 -16.42 13.85
C SER A 150 -10.25 -17.36 14.85
N THR A 151 -8.92 -17.30 14.93
CA THR A 151 -8.15 -18.09 15.92
C THR A 151 -8.53 -17.69 17.36
N GLU A 152 -8.76 -16.40 17.60
CA GLU A 152 -9.24 -15.88 18.88
C GLU A 152 -10.65 -16.39 19.23
N GLN A 153 -11.56 -16.46 18.26
CA GLN A 153 -12.92 -16.95 18.46
C GLN A 153 -12.97 -18.38 19.02
N PHE A 154 -12.07 -19.26 18.58
CA PHE A 154 -12.03 -20.66 19.04
C PHE A 154 -11.37 -20.83 20.40
N MET A 155 -10.50 -19.89 20.80
CA MET A 155 -10.00 -19.88 22.18
C MET A 155 -11.14 -19.83 23.19
N TYR A 156 -12.19 -19.05 22.89
CA TYR A 156 -13.33 -18.86 23.79
C TYR A 156 -14.17 -20.09 23.99
N THR A 157 -14.20 -20.99 23.00
CA THR A 157 -14.93 -22.26 23.05
C THR A 157 -14.06 -23.43 23.53
N SER A 158 -12.74 -23.25 23.64
CA SER A 158 -11.79 -24.32 23.97
C SER A 158 -11.75 -24.65 25.46
N ASN A 159 -11.86 -25.92 25.81
CA ASN A 159 -11.48 -26.42 27.14
C ASN A 159 -10.00 -26.83 27.17
N LEU A 160 -9.48 -27.32 26.04
CA LEU A 160 -8.11 -27.80 25.87
C LEU A 160 -7.63 -27.46 24.45
N LEU A 161 -6.39 -26.99 24.32
CA LEU A 161 -5.82 -26.59 23.03
C LEU A 161 -4.62 -27.48 22.65
N PHE A 162 -4.65 -28.05 21.45
CA PHE A 162 -3.59 -28.84 20.84
C PHE A 162 -2.86 -27.98 19.82
N TYR A 163 -1.68 -27.48 20.19
CA TYR A 163 -0.86 -26.67 19.30
C TYR A 163 0.03 -27.59 18.45
N THR A 164 -0.34 -27.75 17.18
CA THR A 164 0.24 -28.70 16.23
C THR A 164 1.23 -28.01 15.29
N VAL A 165 2.46 -28.52 15.21
CA VAL A 165 3.52 -27.98 14.36
C VAL A 165 4.11 -29.07 13.47
N ASP A 166 4.57 -28.68 12.28
CA ASP A 166 5.38 -29.55 11.42
C ASP A 166 6.77 -29.77 12.04
N TYR A 167 7.28 -31.00 11.94
CA TYR A 167 8.61 -31.41 12.40
C TYR A 167 9.74 -30.44 12.00
N ASN A 168 9.69 -29.84 10.80
CA ASN A 168 10.72 -28.90 10.31
C ASN A 168 10.58 -27.47 10.85
N HIS A 169 9.42 -27.10 11.42
CA HIS A 169 9.08 -25.73 11.82
C HIS A 169 8.84 -25.56 13.33
N VAL A 170 9.34 -26.49 14.15
CA VAL A 170 9.09 -26.53 15.60
C VAL A 170 9.67 -25.33 16.36
N GLN A 171 10.77 -24.73 15.89
CA GLN A 171 11.53 -23.70 16.63
C GLN A 171 11.20 -22.25 16.26
N SER A 172 10.06 -22.00 15.59
CA SER A 172 9.65 -20.63 15.26
C SER A 172 9.33 -19.81 16.52
N ALA A 173 9.92 -18.62 16.65
CA ALA A 173 9.66 -17.68 17.75
C ALA A 173 8.19 -17.22 17.80
N LEU A 174 7.52 -17.19 16.65
CA LEU A 174 6.09 -16.86 16.54
C LEU A 174 5.21 -17.89 17.27
N ASN A 175 5.57 -19.18 17.18
CA ASN A 175 4.84 -20.29 17.81
C ASN A 175 4.87 -20.15 19.33
N PHE A 176 6.05 -19.85 19.86
CA PHE A 176 6.26 -19.69 21.28
C PHE A 176 5.54 -18.44 21.83
N LYS A 177 5.58 -17.32 21.09
CA LYS A 177 4.82 -16.10 21.44
C LYS A 177 3.31 -16.36 21.47
N PHE A 178 2.78 -17.12 20.52
CA PHE A 178 1.37 -17.48 20.48
C PHE A 178 0.97 -18.39 21.65
N MET A 179 1.71 -19.49 21.90
CA MET A 179 1.45 -20.38 23.03
C MET A 179 1.47 -19.64 24.37
N LYS A 180 2.37 -18.66 24.53
CA LYS A 180 2.42 -17.81 25.73
C LYS A 180 1.12 -17.02 25.94
N ARG A 181 0.55 -16.42 24.89
CA ARG A 181 -0.75 -15.73 24.96
C ARG A 181 -1.89 -16.67 25.37
N ILE A 182 -1.89 -17.92 24.89
CA ILE A 182 -2.89 -18.93 25.29
C ILE A 182 -2.76 -19.27 26.78
N ASN A 183 -1.54 -19.39 27.30
CA ASN A 183 -1.31 -19.58 28.73
C ASN A 183 -1.80 -18.39 29.57
N GLU A 184 -1.62 -17.14 29.09
CA GLU A 184 -2.15 -15.94 29.75
C GLU A 184 -3.68 -15.92 29.80
N ALA A 185 -4.35 -16.45 28.77
CA ALA A 185 -5.81 -16.64 28.74
C ALA A 185 -6.30 -17.79 29.67
N GLY A 186 -5.38 -18.50 30.34
CA GLY A 186 -5.70 -19.58 31.27
C GLY A 186 -6.15 -20.88 30.60
N ILE A 187 -5.91 -21.04 29.29
CA ILE A 187 -6.29 -22.25 28.56
C ILE A 187 -5.13 -23.27 28.62
N PRO A 188 -5.37 -24.53 29.01
CA PRO A 188 -4.34 -25.57 28.98
C PRO A 188 -3.89 -25.92 27.56
N ILE A 189 -2.58 -26.10 27.36
CA ILE A 189 -1.97 -26.35 26.04
C ILE A 189 -1.29 -27.72 26.02
N VAL A 190 -1.55 -28.52 24.99
CA VAL A 190 -0.80 -29.71 24.61
C VAL A 190 -0.03 -29.41 23.35
N PHE A 191 1.27 -29.65 23.34
CA PHE A 191 2.12 -29.39 22.18
C PHE A 191 2.27 -30.67 21.33
N VAL A 192 1.95 -30.60 20.05
CA VAL A 192 1.97 -31.74 19.14
C VAL A 192 2.94 -31.48 18.00
N ILE A 193 3.97 -32.31 17.89
CA ILE A 193 4.93 -32.26 16.79
C ILE A 193 4.54 -33.36 15.81
N ASN A 194 4.01 -32.95 14.66
CA ASN A 194 3.46 -33.82 13.63
C ASN A 194 4.48 -34.07 12.50
N GLN A 195 4.23 -35.09 11.69
CA GLN A 195 5.05 -35.48 10.53
C GLN A 195 6.49 -35.89 10.91
N ILE A 196 6.64 -36.58 12.04
CA ILE A 196 7.96 -37.05 12.51
C ILE A 196 8.61 -38.10 11.57
N ASP A 197 7.85 -38.65 10.62
CA ASP A 197 8.37 -39.50 9.54
C ASP A 197 9.38 -38.77 8.63
N LYS A 198 9.38 -37.43 8.63
CA LYS A 198 10.41 -36.61 7.98
C LYS A 198 11.77 -36.63 8.69
N HIS A 199 11.86 -37.21 9.88
CA HIS A 199 13.10 -37.24 10.65
C HIS A 199 14.20 -38.05 9.94
N ASN A 200 15.41 -37.50 9.93
CA ASN A 200 16.60 -38.17 9.43
C ASN A 200 17.62 -38.36 10.56
N GLU A 201 17.77 -39.60 11.02
CA GLU A 201 18.66 -39.96 12.15
C GLU A 201 20.15 -39.71 11.83
N GLU A 202 20.52 -39.63 10.54
CA GLU A 202 21.89 -39.34 10.11
C GLU A 202 22.28 -37.85 10.27
N GLU A 203 21.31 -36.95 10.31
CA GLU A 203 21.54 -35.50 10.49
C GLU A 203 21.59 -35.10 11.97
N ILE A 204 20.62 -35.58 12.75
CA ILE A 204 20.50 -35.33 14.18
C ILE A 204 19.75 -36.49 14.82
N THR A 205 20.17 -36.94 16.01
CA THR A 205 19.42 -37.99 16.70
C THR A 205 18.09 -37.47 17.25
N PHE A 206 17.06 -38.32 17.28
CA PHE A 206 15.74 -37.92 17.76
C PHE A 206 15.75 -37.41 19.21
N GLU A 207 16.58 -38.00 20.07
CA GLU A 207 16.79 -37.55 21.46
C GLU A 207 17.40 -36.14 21.54
N THR A 208 18.34 -35.81 20.66
CA THR A 208 18.93 -34.46 20.60
C THR A 208 17.89 -33.44 20.15
N PHE A 209 17.04 -33.81 19.20
CA PHE A 209 15.92 -32.98 18.77
C PHE A 209 14.93 -32.70 19.92
N LYS A 210 14.48 -33.73 20.65
CA LYS A 210 13.61 -33.58 21.83
C LYS A 210 14.17 -32.62 22.86
N SER A 211 15.45 -32.81 23.23
CA SER A 211 16.10 -31.96 24.23
C SER A 211 16.17 -30.49 23.81
N ARG A 212 16.33 -30.20 22.51
CA ARG A 212 16.31 -28.82 21.99
C ARG A 212 14.93 -28.19 22.11
N VAL A 213 13.88 -28.95 21.78
CA VAL A 213 12.49 -28.48 21.90
C VAL A 213 12.14 -28.16 23.35
N GLU A 214 12.44 -29.07 24.27
CA GLU A 214 12.21 -28.88 25.71
C GLU A 214 12.94 -27.66 26.26
N LYS A 215 14.18 -27.44 25.80
CA LYS A 215 14.96 -26.25 26.15
C LYS A 215 14.25 -24.99 25.68
N SER A 216 13.79 -24.93 24.43
CA SER A 216 13.07 -23.76 23.90
C SER A 216 11.77 -23.46 24.67
N ILE A 217 10.97 -24.48 24.99
CA ILE A 217 9.74 -24.32 25.79
C ILE A 217 10.05 -23.69 27.15
N LYS A 218 11.12 -24.16 27.80
CA LYS A 218 11.58 -23.65 29.09
C LYS A 218 12.11 -22.21 29.00
N ASP A 219 12.89 -21.90 27.96
CA ASP A 219 13.46 -20.58 27.74
C ASP A 219 12.37 -19.51 27.53
N TRP A 220 11.20 -19.90 26.99
CA TRP A 220 10.05 -19.01 26.77
C TRP A 220 9.04 -18.93 27.92
N ASP A 221 9.26 -19.67 29.02
CA ASP A 221 8.35 -19.81 30.16
C ASP A 221 6.93 -20.29 29.77
N ILE A 222 6.88 -21.24 28.82
CA ILE A 222 5.61 -21.83 28.35
C ILE A 222 5.22 -22.99 29.25
N LYS A 223 3.97 -22.99 29.71
CA LYS A 223 3.39 -24.05 30.55
C LYS A 223 2.58 -24.99 29.69
N LEU A 224 3.11 -26.18 29.45
CA LEU A 224 2.43 -27.25 28.73
C LEU A 224 1.82 -28.27 29.70
N GLN A 225 0.66 -28.81 29.33
CA GLN A 225 0.09 -30.03 29.93
C GLN A 225 0.95 -31.23 29.57
N ASP A 226 1.26 -31.40 28.29
CA ASP A 226 2.06 -32.50 27.74
C ASP A 226 2.63 -32.14 26.36
N THR A 227 3.58 -32.95 25.88
CA THR A 227 4.12 -32.90 24.51
C THR A 227 4.05 -34.28 23.86
N TYR A 228 3.59 -34.35 22.60
CA TYR A 228 3.48 -35.61 21.84
C TYR A 228 4.15 -35.50 20.47
N TYR A 229 4.83 -36.57 20.07
CA TYR A 229 5.47 -36.71 18.76
C TYR A 229 4.68 -37.69 17.89
N VAL A 230 4.08 -37.25 16.79
CA VAL A 230 3.11 -38.04 16.02
C VAL A 230 3.36 -38.00 14.51
N SER A 231 2.89 -39.03 13.80
CA SER A 231 2.79 -39.03 12.33
C SER A 231 1.62 -39.90 11.86
N LYS A 232 1.13 -39.62 10.63
CA LYS A 232 0.23 -40.52 9.89
C LYS A 232 0.94 -41.78 9.42
N PHE A 233 2.22 -41.66 9.06
CA PHE A 233 3.02 -42.78 8.57
C PHE A 233 3.67 -43.53 9.74
N ASP A 234 4.03 -44.80 9.49
CA ASP A 234 4.65 -45.63 10.51
C ASP A 234 6.05 -45.10 10.87
N HIS A 235 6.30 -44.93 12.17
CA HIS A 235 7.58 -44.44 12.68
C HIS A 235 7.81 -44.98 14.12
N PRO A 236 9.02 -45.45 14.48
CA PRO A 236 9.26 -46.09 15.79
C PRO A 236 8.98 -45.20 17.01
N GLN A 237 9.06 -43.88 16.82
CA GLN A 237 8.82 -42.88 17.86
C GLN A 237 7.41 -42.27 17.80
N ASN A 238 6.49 -42.84 17.02
CA ASN A 238 5.13 -42.33 16.88
C ASN A 238 4.32 -42.57 18.17
N GLU A 239 3.79 -41.50 18.76
CA GLU A 239 3.09 -41.51 20.04
C GLU A 239 1.58 -41.30 19.89
N ILE A 240 1.03 -41.54 18.71
CA ILE A 240 -0.41 -41.34 18.41
C ILE A 240 -1.34 -42.07 19.41
N ASP A 241 -0.97 -43.28 19.84
CA ASP A 241 -1.75 -44.04 20.83
C ASP A 241 -1.73 -43.38 22.23
N LYS A 242 -0.60 -42.76 22.62
CA LYS A 242 -0.51 -42.04 23.90
C LYS A 242 -1.39 -40.79 23.88
N LEU A 243 -1.34 -40.02 22.80
CA LEU A 243 -2.18 -38.85 22.57
C LEU A 243 -3.67 -39.21 22.58
N SER A 244 -4.04 -40.31 21.92
CA SER A 244 -5.40 -40.85 21.91
C SER A 244 -5.89 -41.22 23.33
N ASN A 245 -5.08 -41.93 24.11
CA ASN A 245 -5.43 -42.30 25.50
C ASN A 245 -5.56 -41.08 26.42
N PHE A 246 -4.71 -40.08 26.23
CA PHE A 246 -4.77 -38.81 26.98
C PHE A 246 -6.09 -38.07 26.73
N LEU A 247 -6.54 -37.97 25.47
CA LEU A 247 -7.83 -37.36 25.13
C LEU A 247 -9.02 -38.07 25.81
N VAL A 248 -9.00 -39.41 25.84
CA VAL A 248 -10.03 -40.21 26.53
C VAL A 248 -10.01 -39.93 28.04
N PHE A 249 -8.82 -39.81 28.64
CA PHE A 249 -8.69 -39.46 30.06
C PHE A 249 -9.26 -38.06 30.38
N MET A 250 -8.96 -37.07 29.55
CA MET A 250 -9.47 -35.70 29.71
C MET A 250 -11.00 -35.64 29.57
N ASP A 251 -11.57 -36.43 28.66
CA ASP A 251 -13.02 -36.55 28.50
C ASP A 251 -13.72 -37.17 29.72
N GLN A 252 -13.03 -38.03 30.49
CA GLN A 252 -13.55 -38.60 31.74
C GLN A 252 -13.45 -37.61 32.92
N HIS A 253 -12.59 -36.59 32.80
CA HIS A 253 -12.27 -35.62 33.87
C HIS A 253 -12.54 -34.17 33.41
N ARG A 254 -13.71 -33.93 32.82
CA ARG A 254 -14.10 -32.61 32.27
C ARG A 254 -14.09 -31.53 33.35
N GLU A 255 -13.69 -30.32 32.97
CA GLU A 255 -13.81 -29.12 33.82
C GLU A 255 -15.28 -28.80 34.13
N SER A 256 -15.53 -28.14 35.27
CA SER A 256 -16.90 -27.78 35.65
C SER A 256 -17.44 -26.65 34.75
N THR A 257 -18.72 -26.74 34.35
CA THR A 257 -19.37 -25.70 33.54
C THR A 257 -19.32 -24.32 34.20
N LYS A 258 -19.34 -24.28 35.55
CA LYS A 258 -19.28 -23.02 36.31
C LYS A 258 -17.94 -22.32 36.14
N ASP A 259 -16.84 -23.06 36.23
CA ASP A 259 -15.49 -22.49 36.16
C ASP A 259 -15.18 -22.01 34.74
N TYR A 260 -15.59 -22.80 33.73
CA TYR A 260 -15.56 -22.41 32.33
C TYR A 260 -16.35 -21.10 32.09
N VAL A 261 -17.62 -21.04 32.51
CA VAL A 261 -18.48 -19.86 32.28
C VAL A 261 -17.93 -18.61 32.97
N ASN A 262 -17.39 -18.74 34.19
CA ASN A 262 -16.81 -17.61 34.92
C ASN A 262 -15.59 -17.02 34.18
N ARG A 263 -14.65 -17.85 33.71
CA ARG A 263 -13.50 -17.33 32.94
C ARG A 263 -13.93 -16.72 31.62
N THR A 264 -14.91 -17.32 30.94
CA THR A 264 -15.38 -16.84 29.64
C THR A 264 -16.16 -15.53 29.75
N ILE A 265 -16.98 -15.33 30.79
CA ILE A 265 -17.68 -14.06 31.02
C ILE A 265 -16.70 -12.93 31.26
N GLN A 266 -15.68 -13.15 32.10
CA GLN A 266 -14.65 -12.14 32.37
C GLN A 266 -13.98 -11.73 31.06
N PHE A 267 -13.54 -12.73 30.29
CA PHE A 267 -12.89 -12.51 29.02
C PHE A 267 -13.76 -11.74 28.01
N ILE A 268 -15.01 -12.18 27.78
CA ILE A 268 -15.93 -11.53 26.83
C ILE A 268 -16.24 -10.10 27.25
N THR A 269 -16.38 -9.84 28.56
CA THR A 269 -16.62 -8.49 29.07
C THR A 269 -15.45 -7.56 28.78
N ASP A 270 -14.21 -8.03 29.00
CA ASP A 270 -13.00 -7.27 28.74
C ASP A 270 -12.82 -6.99 27.23
N ALA A 271 -13.04 -8.00 26.38
CA ALA A 271 -12.99 -7.86 24.92
C ALA A 271 -14.04 -6.88 24.37
N GLN A 272 -15.27 -6.94 24.90
CA GLN A 272 -16.34 -6.02 24.52
C GLN A 272 -16.00 -4.58 24.88
N TYR A 273 -15.45 -4.39 26.08
CA TYR A 273 -15.06 -3.08 26.56
C TYR A 273 -14.00 -2.46 25.64
N THR A 274 -12.98 -3.24 25.24
CA THR A 274 -11.97 -2.80 24.27
C THR A 274 -12.58 -2.50 22.89
N TYR A 275 -13.50 -3.32 22.39
CA TYR A 275 -14.16 -3.08 21.10
C TYR A 275 -14.94 -1.77 21.07
N ILE A 276 -15.79 -1.52 22.08
CA ILE A 276 -16.59 -0.29 22.15
C ILE A 276 -15.67 0.94 22.18
N GLN A 277 -14.56 0.87 22.93
CA GLN A 277 -13.59 1.96 22.96
C GLN A 277 -12.93 2.19 21.60
N ASN A 278 -12.60 1.13 20.87
CA ASN A 278 -11.99 1.24 19.54
C ASN A 278 -12.96 1.74 18.47
N GLU A 279 -14.24 1.32 18.45
CA GLU A 279 -15.23 1.87 17.50
C GLU A 279 -15.54 3.33 17.78
N MET A 280 -15.71 3.70 19.06
CA MET A 280 -15.88 5.09 19.43
C MET A 280 -14.68 5.92 18.94
N GLN A 281 -13.45 5.42 19.13
CA GLN A 281 -12.26 6.10 18.64
C GLN A 281 -12.18 6.13 17.11
N SER A 282 -12.57 5.07 16.40
CA SER A 282 -12.55 5.05 14.93
C SER A 282 -13.57 6.00 14.30
N ILE A 283 -14.75 6.15 14.90
CA ILE A 283 -15.76 7.13 14.46
C ILE A 283 -15.21 8.55 14.66
N LEU A 284 -14.59 8.80 15.81
CA LEU A 284 -13.90 10.05 16.10
C LEU A 284 -12.77 10.32 15.10
N ASP A 285 -11.93 9.32 14.79
CA ASP A 285 -10.82 9.42 13.84
C ASP A 285 -11.32 9.66 12.39
N THR A 286 -12.43 9.03 12.00
CA THR A 286 -13.05 9.19 10.67
C THR A 286 -13.70 10.56 10.52
N LEU A 287 -14.30 11.06 11.59
CA LEU A 287 -14.85 12.41 11.67
C LEU A 287 -13.76 13.46 11.99
N GLN A 288 -12.50 13.01 12.19
CA GLN A 288 -11.31 13.78 12.54
C GLN A 288 -11.48 14.69 13.78
N ILE A 289 -12.20 14.20 14.80
CA ILE A 289 -12.59 14.96 16.00
C ILE A 289 -12.25 14.15 17.24
N ASN A 290 -11.87 14.79 18.34
CA ASN A 290 -11.62 14.08 19.60
C ASN A 290 -12.92 13.88 20.41
N GLU A 291 -12.92 12.93 21.36
CA GLU A 291 -14.10 12.59 22.20
C GLU A 291 -14.66 13.82 22.94
N ASP A 292 -13.80 14.73 23.38
CA ASP A 292 -14.11 15.99 24.04
C ASP A 292 -14.59 17.10 23.08
N GLN A 293 -14.39 16.93 21.77
CA GLN A 293 -14.82 17.85 20.70
C GLN A 293 -16.06 17.34 19.95
N PHE A 294 -16.51 16.13 20.24
CA PHE A 294 -17.58 15.45 19.51
C PHE A 294 -18.88 16.26 19.46
N GLU A 295 -19.29 16.84 20.59
CA GLU A 295 -20.49 17.69 20.65
C GLU A 295 -20.40 18.92 19.74
N GLU A 296 -19.22 19.52 19.59
CA GLU A 296 -19.00 20.73 18.80
C GLU A 296 -18.93 20.42 17.30
N ALA A 297 -18.28 19.32 16.91
CA ALA A 297 -18.18 18.89 15.52
C ALA A 297 -19.48 18.31 14.93
N TYR A 298 -20.31 17.63 15.73
CA TYR A 298 -21.63 17.16 15.28
C TYR A 298 -22.54 18.33 14.87
N ILE A 299 -22.40 19.46 15.55
CA ILE A 299 -23.10 20.72 15.23
C ILE A 299 -22.59 21.33 13.92
N GLN A 300 -21.28 21.25 13.65
CA GLN A 300 -20.64 21.79 12.44
C GLN A 300 -20.89 20.93 11.18
N PHE A 301 -20.94 19.60 11.30
CA PHE A 301 -21.32 18.69 10.21
C PHE A 301 -22.73 18.97 9.67
N GLN A 302 -23.69 19.30 10.55
CA GLN A 302 -25.04 19.69 10.14
C GLN A 302 -25.05 20.96 9.27
N GLN A 303 -24.00 21.79 9.32
CA GLN A 303 -23.86 23.02 8.55
C GLN A 303 -23.18 22.77 7.17
N ASN A 304 -22.28 21.79 7.04
CA ASN A 304 -21.54 21.50 5.80
C ASN A 304 -22.37 20.83 4.68
N GLN A 305 -23.52 20.20 4.97
CA GLN A 305 -24.43 19.70 3.91
C GLN A 305 -24.94 20.82 2.98
N GLU A 306 -24.78 22.09 3.35
CA GLU A 306 -25.13 23.24 2.53
C GLU A 306 -24.12 23.50 1.39
N VAL A 307 -22.91 22.94 1.44
CA VAL A 307 -21.76 23.22 0.55
C VAL A 307 -21.81 22.50 -0.82
N SER A 308 -22.46 21.33 -0.95
CA SER A 308 -22.69 20.68 -2.27
C SER A 308 -23.54 21.54 -3.23
N ALA A 309 -24.18 22.60 -2.73
CA ALA A 309 -24.85 23.62 -3.55
C ALA A 309 -23.86 24.56 -4.30
N GLU A 310 -22.58 24.58 -3.91
CA GLU A 310 -21.57 25.56 -4.38
C GLU A 310 -20.97 25.23 -5.77
N ALA A 311 -20.94 23.96 -6.18
CA ALA A 311 -20.53 23.59 -7.54
C ALA A 311 -21.52 24.10 -8.62
N GLN A 312 -22.80 24.27 -8.26
CA GLN A 312 -23.81 24.87 -9.15
C GLN A 312 -23.66 26.40 -9.26
N LEU A 313 -23.09 27.06 -8.23
CA LEU A 313 -22.89 28.50 -8.16
C LEU A 313 -21.85 29.03 -9.15
N LEU A 314 -20.86 28.20 -9.53
CA LEU A 314 -19.76 28.57 -10.43
C LEU A 314 -20.19 28.77 -11.91
N ASN A 315 -21.37 28.29 -12.29
CA ASN A 315 -21.91 28.42 -13.66
C ASN A 315 -22.63 29.76 -13.91
N ASP A 316 -22.94 30.52 -12.87
CA ASP A 316 -23.57 31.85 -12.98
C ASP A 316 -22.74 32.87 -12.21
N SER A 317 -22.00 33.70 -12.96
CA SER A 317 -21.15 34.76 -12.42
C SER A 317 -21.90 35.71 -11.46
N ASN A 318 -23.20 35.95 -11.67
CA ASN A 318 -23.98 36.79 -10.76
C ASN A 318 -24.33 36.06 -9.46
N GLN A 319 -24.64 34.76 -9.52
CA GLN A 319 -24.87 33.98 -8.32
C GLN A 319 -23.59 33.78 -7.51
N LEU A 320 -22.46 33.49 -8.17
CA LEU A 320 -21.15 33.41 -7.52
C LEU A 320 -20.78 34.73 -6.84
N PHE A 321 -20.98 35.86 -7.51
CA PHE A 321 -20.69 37.17 -6.92
C PHE A 321 -21.59 37.49 -5.72
N ASN A 322 -22.88 37.16 -5.80
CA ASN A 322 -23.82 37.35 -4.69
C ASN A 322 -23.52 36.40 -3.53
N TYR A 323 -23.09 35.17 -3.82
CA TYR A 323 -22.63 34.20 -2.84
C TYR A 323 -21.39 34.71 -2.10
N LEU A 324 -20.36 35.21 -2.81
CA LEU A 324 -19.16 35.78 -2.17
C LEU A 324 -19.51 37.00 -1.30
N LYS A 325 -20.46 37.84 -1.76
CA LYS A 325 -20.98 38.95 -0.95
C LYS A 325 -21.70 38.47 0.31
N GLN A 326 -22.46 37.40 0.21
CA GLN A 326 -23.18 36.81 1.33
C GLN A 326 -22.20 36.19 2.33
N LYS A 327 -21.24 35.37 1.88
CA LYS A 327 -20.17 34.83 2.73
C LYS A 327 -19.39 35.90 3.45
N ARG A 328 -18.99 36.97 2.74
CA ARG A 328 -18.35 38.13 3.39
C ARG A 328 -19.24 38.73 4.45
N LYS A 329 -20.53 38.94 4.16
CA LYS A 329 -21.49 39.50 5.13
C LYS A 329 -21.58 38.60 6.35
N ASP A 330 -21.68 37.29 6.17
CA ASP A 330 -21.77 36.31 7.26
C ASP A 330 -20.49 36.28 8.09
N ILE A 331 -19.31 36.36 7.47
CA ILE A 331 -18.03 36.50 8.17
C ILE A 331 -18.01 37.81 8.98
N LEU A 332 -18.40 38.94 8.39
CA LEU A 332 -18.40 40.24 9.09
C LEU A 332 -19.43 40.32 10.22
N ASP A 333 -20.57 39.64 10.08
CA ASP A 333 -21.64 39.61 11.09
C ASP A 333 -21.29 38.64 12.25
N ASN A 334 -20.54 37.56 11.97
CA ASN A 334 -20.16 36.53 12.96
C ASN A 334 -18.73 36.64 13.51
N ALA A 335 -17.87 37.48 12.91
CA ALA A 335 -16.48 37.65 13.37
C ALA A 335 -16.45 38.14 14.82
N TYR A 336 -15.88 37.34 15.72
CA TYR A 336 -15.76 37.68 17.13
C TYR A 336 -14.59 38.65 17.37
N ILE A 337 -14.69 39.86 16.82
CA ILE A 337 -13.69 40.92 16.91
C ILE A 337 -13.72 41.61 18.28
N MET A 338 -14.92 41.96 18.76
CA MET A 338 -15.10 42.68 20.02
C MET A 338 -15.13 41.73 21.23
N THR A 339 -14.00 41.05 21.41
CA THR A 339 -13.73 40.20 22.57
C THR A 339 -13.59 41.02 23.85
N TYR A 340 -13.60 40.35 25.01
CA TYR A 340 -13.41 41.04 26.29
C TYR A 340 -12.08 41.83 26.31
N ASP A 341 -10.99 41.21 25.90
CA ASP A 341 -9.65 41.84 25.83
C ASP A 341 -9.63 43.01 24.84
N MET A 342 -10.29 42.90 23.69
CA MET A 342 -10.38 43.99 22.73
C MET A 342 -11.20 45.17 23.28
N ARG A 343 -12.34 44.90 23.94
CA ARG A 343 -13.16 45.93 24.58
C ARG A 343 -12.44 46.62 25.73
N GLU A 344 -11.63 45.89 26.50
CA GLU A 344 -10.79 46.47 27.55
C GLU A 344 -9.64 47.29 26.97
N SER A 345 -9.06 46.87 25.85
CA SER A 345 -8.05 47.66 25.12
C SER A 345 -8.63 48.99 24.62
N LEU A 346 -9.84 48.96 24.04
CA LEU A 346 -10.57 50.18 23.66
C LEU A 346 -10.95 51.02 24.85
N ARG A 347 -11.42 50.42 25.96
CA ARG A 347 -11.70 51.14 27.20
C ARG A 347 -10.45 51.87 27.70
N ASN A 348 -9.30 51.20 27.74
CA ASN A 348 -8.04 51.80 28.17
C ASN A 348 -7.65 53.01 27.31
N TYR A 349 -7.84 52.91 25.99
CA TYR A 349 -7.65 54.04 25.08
C TYR A 349 -8.65 55.17 25.36
N LEU A 350 -9.95 54.87 25.44
CA LEU A 350 -10.99 55.86 25.71
C LEU A 350 -10.79 56.58 27.05
N GLU A 351 -10.39 55.85 28.10
CA GLU A 351 -10.10 56.44 29.42
C GLU A 351 -8.96 57.43 29.35
N SER A 352 -7.96 57.21 28.49
CA SER A 352 -6.88 58.16 28.28
C SER A 352 -7.34 59.46 27.57
N MET A 353 -8.47 59.39 26.85
CA MET A 353 -9.09 60.50 26.13
C MET A 353 -10.11 61.30 26.97
N ALA A 354 -10.50 60.78 28.14
CA ALA A 354 -11.41 61.46 29.05
C ALA A 354 -10.83 62.78 29.60
N THR A 355 -11.71 63.75 29.87
CA THR A 355 -11.26 65.07 30.34
C THR A 355 -10.68 65.04 31.76
N ASP A 356 -11.08 64.08 32.59
CA ASP A 356 -10.63 63.89 33.97
C ASP A 356 -9.35 63.03 34.10
N PHE A 357 -8.87 62.45 32.99
CA PHE A 357 -7.67 61.63 32.94
C PHE A 357 -6.39 62.42 33.25
N LYS A 358 -5.62 61.93 34.23
CA LYS A 358 -4.37 62.51 34.74
C LYS A 358 -3.23 61.51 34.66
N VAL A 359 -2.09 61.96 34.13
CA VAL A 359 -0.81 61.22 34.16
C VAL A 359 0.04 61.63 35.36
N ASN A 360 0.65 60.66 36.03
CA ASN A 360 1.47 60.86 37.23
C ASN A 360 2.83 61.51 36.90
N GLY A 361 3.28 62.45 37.74
CA GLY A 361 4.59 63.13 37.63
C GLY A 361 4.52 64.66 37.72
N LEU A 362 5.64 65.33 38.02
CA LEU A 362 5.68 66.78 38.32
C LEU A 362 5.96 67.70 37.11
N PHE A 363 6.43 67.18 35.97
CA PHE A 363 6.78 67.97 34.77
C PHE A 363 6.29 67.33 33.45
N ASN A 364 6.06 68.15 32.40
CA ASN A 364 5.62 67.74 31.05
C ASN A 364 4.30 66.93 30.97
N LYS A 365 3.33 67.23 31.84
CA LYS A 365 2.05 66.49 31.92
C LYS A 365 1.25 66.45 30.61
N LYS A 366 1.26 67.52 29.81
CA LYS A 366 0.54 67.58 28.53
C LYS A 366 1.16 66.61 27.50
N LYS A 367 2.48 66.67 27.30
CA LYS A 367 3.20 65.79 26.38
C LYS A 367 3.10 64.32 26.79
N LYS A 368 3.23 64.03 28.10
CA LYS A 368 3.07 62.66 28.62
C LYS A 368 1.65 62.12 28.44
N LYS A 369 0.63 63.00 28.50
CA LYS A 369 -0.76 62.61 28.21
C LYS A 369 -0.91 62.23 26.74
N GLU A 370 -0.36 63.02 25.83
CA GLU A 370 -0.39 62.73 24.38
C GLU A 370 0.39 61.45 24.03
N GLU A 371 1.57 61.24 24.62
CA GLU A 371 2.37 60.01 24.43
C GLU A 371 1.62 58.75 24.92
N GLU A 372 0.96 58.82 26.07
CA GLU A 372 0.16 57.73 26.61
C GLU A 372 -1.10 57.44 25.76
N GLN A 373 -1.74 58.47 25.22
CA GLN A 373 -2.88 58.32 24.31
C GLN A 373 -2.49 57.60 23.01
N ILE A 374 -1.38 58.01 22.38
CA ILE A 374 -0.85 57.37 21.17
C ILE A 374 -0.46 55.92 21.45
N LYS A 375 0.19 55.66 22.59
CA LYS A 375 0.59 54.30 22.98
C LYS A 375 -0.62 53.37 23.07
N ARG A 376 -1.65 53.77 23.81
CA ARG A 376 -2.87 52.95 23.97
C ARG A 376 -3.67 52.80 22.68
N LEU A 377 -3.67 53.83 21.83
CA LEU A 377 -4.28 53.75 20.49
C LEU A 377 -3.55 52.70 19.63
N ASN A 378 -2.22 52.69 19.65
CA ASN A 378 -1.43 51.71 18.90
C ASN A 378 -1.64 50.29 19.44
N GLU A 379 -1.67 50.11 20.76
CA GLU A 379 -1.98 48.81 21.38
C GLU A 379 -3.35 48.29 20.94
N ALA A 380 -4.38 49.14 21.00
CA ALA A 380 -5.71 48.79 20.51
C ALA A 380 -5.72 48.51 18.99
N THR A 381 -4.96 49.27 18.20
CA THR A 381 -4.88 49.08 16.74
C THR A 381 -4.21 47.76 16.38
N THR A 382 -3.07 47.42 17.01
CA THR A 382 -2.37 46.14 16.78
C THR A 382 -3.25 44.96 17.17
N GLN A 383 -3.91 45.03 18.32
CA GLN A 383 -4.81 43.97 18.76
C GLN A 383 -6.00 43.82 17.81
N LEU A 384 -6.56 44.93 17.31
CA LEU A 384 -7.61 44.89 16.30
C LEU A 384 -7.10 44.28 14.98
N GLN A 385 -5.88 44.60 14.54
CA GLN A 385 -5.25 44.00 13.36
C GLN A 385 -5.11 42.48 13.47
N GLU A 386 -4.66 41.98 14.64
CA GLU A 386 -4.55 40.54 14.88
C GLU A 386 -5.91 39.86 14.78
N LYS A 387 -6.95 40.46 15.37
CA LYS A 387 -8.33 39.97 15.25
C LYS A 387 -8.83 39.99 13.81
N VAL A 388 -8.54 41.05 13.04
CA VAL A 388 -8.90 41.13 11.62
C VAL A 388 -8.19 40.03 10.82
N ASN A 389 -6.91 39.78 11.08
CA ASN A 389 -6.16 38.74 10.39
C ASN A 389 -6.74 37.34 10.64
N GLN A 390 -7.08 37.04 11.90
CA GLN A 390 -7.57 35.71 12.30
C GLN A 390 -9.05 35.50 11.98
N GLN A 391 -9.90 36.49 12.25
CA GLN A 391 -11.36 36.33 12.24
C GLN A 391 -12.02 36.79 10.94
N ILE A 392 -11.30 37.52 10.08
CA ILE A 392 -11.85 38.07 8.84
C ILE A 392 -11.00 37.68 7.64
N ARG A 393 -9.71 38.03 7.64
CA ARG A 393 -8.80 37.82 6.50
C ARG A 393 -8.64 36.34 6.17
N GLN A 394 -8.35 35.50 7.16
CA GLN A 394 -8.14 34.07 6.95
C GLN A 394 -9.40 33.36 6.42
N PRO A 395 -10.60 33.52 7.03
CA PRO A 395 -11.84 32.96 6.50
C PRO A 395 -12.18 33.46 5.08
N LEU A 396 -12.03 34.77 4.81
CA LEU A 396 -12.26 35.32 3.46
C LEU A 396 -11.30 34.77 2.42
N ARG A 397 -10.05 34.48 2.79
CA ARG A 397 -9.07 33.84 1.90
C ARG A 397 -9.43 32.38 1.64
N GLU A 398 -9.80 31.64 2.69
CA GLU A 398 -10.19 30.23 2.60
C GLU A 398 -11.42 30.07 1.70
N ASP A 399 -12.45 30.89 1.91
CA ASP A 399 -13.69 30.92 1.10
C ASP A 399 -13.44 31.31 -0.37
N MET A 400 -12.34 32.01 -0.69
CA MET A 400 -11.99 32.34 -2.08
C MET A 400 -10.96 31.38 -2.69
N SER A 401 -10.25 30.60 -1.88
CA SER A 401 -9.10 29.81 -2.33
C SER A 401 -9.48 28.78 -3.40
N PHE A 402 -10.67 28.22 -3.33
CA PHE A 402 -11.17 27.27 -4.33
C PHE A 402 -11.27 27.88 -5.73
N LEU A 403 -11.49 29.20 -5.85
CA LEU A 403 -11.55 29.91 -7.13
C LEU A 403 -10.21 29.88 -7.86
N THR A 404 -9.08 29.75 -7.14
CA THR A 404 -7.75 29.67 -7.77
C THR A 404 -7.59 28.47 -8.68
N ARG A 405 -8.35 27.40 -8.43
CA ARG A 405 -8.41 26.19 -9.27
C ARG A 405 -9.08 26.45 -10.62
N PHE A 406 -9.88 27.50 -10.69
CA PHE A 406 -10.69 27.86 -11.86
C PHE A 406 -10.23 29.16 -12.52
N ILE A 407 -9.26 29.88 -11.94
CA ILE A 407 -8.73 31.15 -12.44
C ILE A 407 -7.34 30.93 -13.05
N ASN A 408 -7.24 31.08 -14.38
CA ASN A 408 -5.99 30.89 -15.13
C ASN A 408 -5.07 32.13 -15.15
N LYS A 409 -5.33 33.13 -14.31
CA LYS A 409 -4.57 34.39 -14.28
C LYS A 409 -3.80 34.53 -12.98
N HIS A 410 -2.49 34.29 -13.05
CA HIS A 410 -1.56 34.34 -11.91
C HIS A 410 -1.73 35.60 -11.05
N ALA A 411 -1.84 36.78 -11.65
CA ALA A 411 -2.00 38.04 -10.92
C ALA A 411 -3.29 38.12 -10.08
N VAL A 412 -4.34 37.36 -10.43
CA VAL A 412 -5.61 37.31 -9.69
C VAL A 412 -5.52 36.27 -8.59
N ASN A 413 -4.92 35.11 -8.86
CA ASN A 413 -4.64 34.10 -7.84
C ASN A 413 -3.75 34.66 -6.73
N GLU A 414 -2.70 35.39 -7.09
CA GLU A 414 -1.85 36.10 -6.14
C GLU A 414 -2.65 37.07 -5.25
N LYS A 415 -3.57 37.85 -5.82
CA LYS A 415 -4.43 38.76 -5.03
C LYS A 415 -5.42 38.02 -4.13
N ILE A 416 -5.91 36.86 -4.55
CA ILE A 416 -6.80 36.00 -3.74
C ILE A 416 -6.05 35.41 -2.55
N LEU A 417 -4.82 34.93 -2.78
CA LEU A 417 -3.99 34.28 -1.78
C LEU A 417 -3.36 35.30 -0.81
N ASN A 418 -3.02 36.48 -1.33
CA ASN A 418 -2.37 37.57 -0.60
C ASN A 418 -3.32 38.74 -0.27
N GLN A 419 -4.57 38.44 0.07
CA GLN A 419 -5.51 39.43 0.60
C GLN A 419 -4.93 40.11 1.85
N ASP A 420 -5.13 41.42 1.98
CA ASP A 420 -4.71 42.18 3.15
C ASP A 420 -5.73 43.28 3.51
N TYR A 421 -5.95 43.50 4.80
CA TYR A 421 -6.93 44.43 5.35
C TYR A 421 -6.32 45.22 6.51
N ASP A 422 -5.57 46.27 6.17
CA ASP A 422 -4.80 47.06 7.14
C ASP A 422 -5.68 47.96 8.02
N VAL A 423 -5.63 47.76 9.33
CA VAL A 423 -6.25 48.58 10.37
C VAL A 423 -5.34 49.76 10.70
N VAL A 424 -5.69 50.94 10.21
CA VAL A 424 -4.99 52.19 10.54
C VAL A 424 -5.55 52.80 11.84
N PRO A 425 -4.72 53.50 12.65
CA PRO A 425 -5.16 54.09 13.93
C PRO A 425 -6.37 55.05 13.81
N SER A 426 -6.52 55.72 12.67
CA SER A 426 -7.63 56.63 12.40
C SER A 426 -8.99 55.92 12.37
N LEU A 427 -9.02 54.61 12.09
CA LEU A 427 -10.25 53.80 12.14
C LEU A 427 -10.88 53.81 13.55
N ILE A 428 -10.06 53.95 14.58
CA ILE A 428 -10.49 54.02 15.99
C ILE A 428 -10.58 55.49 16.43
N SER A 429 -9.56 56.31 16.17
CA SER A 429 -9.50 57.66 16.74
C SER A 429 -10.60 58.59 16.24
N ASP A 430 -11.00 58.47 14.98
CA ASP A 430 -11.95 59.39 14.35
C ASP A 430 -13.39 59.20 14.84
N LEU A 431 -13.68 58.08 15.50
CA LEU A 431 -14.96 57.76 16.10
C LEU A 431 -15.14 58.36 17.49
N TYR A 432 -14.07 58.87 18.11
CA TYR A 432 -14.13 59.34 19.49
C TYR A 432 -14.92 60.65 19.60
N GLN A 433 -15.81 60.71 20.58
CA GLN A 433 -16.55 61.91 20.95
C GLN A 433 -16.14 62.32 22.36
N THR A 434 -15.89 63.61 22.58
CA THR A 434 -15.40 64.11 23.87
C THR A 434 -16.31 63.74 25.04
N GLN A 435 -15.81 62.95 25.99
CA GLN A 435 -16.52 62.56 27.20
C GLN A 435 -15.84 63.08 28.47
N THR A 436 -16.64 63.42 29.48
CA THR A 436 -16.12 63.83 30.80
C THR A 436 -15.45 62.66 31.53
N SER A 437 -16.09 61.49 31.51
CA SER A 437 -15.63 60.21 32.05
C SER A 437 -16.16 59.06 31.17
N ILE A 438 -15.44 57.94 31.07
CA ILE A 438 -15.86 56.80 30.24
C ILE A 438 -16.80 55.88 31.00
N SER A 439 -18.04 55.79 30.53
CA SER A 439 -19.03 54.84 31.06
C SER A 439 -19.00 53.50 30.31
N ASN A 440 -19.43 52.43 30.96
CA ASN A 440 -19.57 51.12 30.31
C ASN A 440 -20.47 51.17 29.07
N THR A 441 -21.55 51.96 29.13
CA THR A 441 -22.46 52.14 28.00
C THR A 441 -21.77 52.81 26.81
N TYR A 442 -20.92 53.81 27.06
CA TYR A 442 -20.16 54.48 25.99
C TYR A 442 -19.13 53.56 25.33
N VAL A 443 -18.42 52.73 26.11
CA VAL A 443 -17.48 51.73 25.56
C VAL A 443 -18.19 50.75 24.62
N LEU A 444 -19.40 50.30 24.99
CA LEU A 444 -20.19 49.39 24.15
C LEU A 444 -20.62 50.07 22.84
N THR A 445 -21.16 51.28 22.90
CA THR A 445 -21.57 52.02 21.70
C THR A 445 -20.38 52.35 20.80
N PHE A 446 -19.24 52.75 21.37
CA PHE A 446 -18.02 53.01 20.60
C PHE A 446 -17.46 51.73 19.96
N SER A 447 -17.51 50.60 20.67
CA SER A 447 -17.14 49.29 20.12
C SER A 447 -18.01 48.93 18.90
N ASP A 448 -19.32 49.16 18.97
CA ASP A 448 -20.22 48.93 17.84
C ASP A 448 -19.91 49.86 16.66
N GLU A 449 -19.51 51.12 16.91
CA GLU A 449 -19.10 52.06 15.86
C GLU A 449 -17.78 51.65 15.19
N VAL A 450 -16.81 51.14 15.96
CA VAL A 450 -15.54 50.60 15.42
C VAL A 450 -15.82 49.40 14.51
N ILE A 451 -16.70 48.48 14.91
CA ILE A 451 -17.10 47.34 14.07
C ILE A 451 -17.77 47.80 12.78
N LYS A 452 -18.68 48.77 12.86
CA LYS A 452 -19.34 49.33 11.67
C LYS A 452 -18.35 49.97 10.70
N ALA A 453 -17.37 50.73 11.22
CA ALA A 453 -16.34 51.35 10.41
C ALA A 453 -15.41 50.32 9.75
N LEU A 454 -15.03 49.29 10.50
CA LEU A 454 -14.21 48.17 10.04
C LEU A 454 -14.93 47.37 8.94
N ASN A 455 -16.17 46.95 9.19
CA ASN A 455 -16.98 46.19 8.22
C ASN A 455 -17.13 46.95 6.91
N LYS A 456 -17.42 48.25 6.97
CA LYS A 456 -17.53 49.10 5.78
C LYS A 456 -16.22 49.20 5.00
N LYS A 457 -15.07 49.25 5.68
CA LYS A 457 -13.76 49.28 5.02
C LYS A 457 -13.49 47.96 4.28
N ILE A 458 -13.70 46.82 4.94
CA ILE A 458 -13.49 45.49 4.35
C ILE A 458 -14.43 45.27 3.16
N GLU A 459 -15.68 45.73 3.23
CA GLU A 459 -16.59 45.71 2.08
C GLU A 459 -16.04 46.47 0.87
N ASN A 460 -15.45 47.65 1.07
CA ASN A 460 -14.90 48.45 -0.02
C ASN A 460 -13.63 47.83 -0.63
N GLU A 461 -12.80 47.16 0.18
CA GLU A 461 -11.52 46.57 -0.25
C GLU A 461 -11.69 45.20 -0.90
N SER A 462 -12.64 44.39 -0.43
CA SER A 462 -12.89 43.03 -0.95
C SER A 462 -13.73 43.01 -2.23
N THR A 463 -14.66 43.97 -2.42
CA THR A 463 -15.57 43.97 -3.58
C THR A 463 -14.85 43.97 -4.93
N PRO A 464 -13.82 44.81 -5.17
CA PRO A 464 -13.07 44.78 -6.44
C PRO A 464 -12.38 43.44 -6.72
N LEU A 465 -11.89 42.77 -5.68
CA LEU A 465 -11.26 41.45 -5.81
C LEU A 465 -12.29 40.38 -6.17
N PHE A 466 -13.49 40.41 -5.57
CA PHE A 466 -14.57 39.48 -5.92
C PHE A 466 -15.00 39.66 -7.37
N GLU A 467 -15.13 40.91 -7.84
CA GLU A 467 -15.45 41.20 -9.25
C GLU A 467 -14.34 40.70 -10.19
N GLU A 468 -13.08 40.89 -9.84
CA GLU A 468 -11.94 40.42 -10.64
C GLU A 468 -11.86 38.88 -10.67
N ALA A 469 -12.10 38.21 -9.54
CA ALA A 469 -12.09 36.75 -9.43
C ALA A 469 -13.21 36.13 -10.28
N VAL A 470 -14.46 36.58 -10.10
CA VAL A 470 -15.64 36.09 -10.82
C VAL A 470 -15.48 36.20 -12.34
N ASN A 471 -14.85 37.28 -12.83
CA ASN A 471 -14.62 37.50 -14.25
C ASN A 471 -13.57 36.55 -14.88
N HIS A 472 -12.79 35.85 -14.07
CA HIS A 472 -11.68 35.01 -14.52
C HIS A 472 -11.87 33.52 -14.22
N VAL A 473 -12.98 33.12 -13.57
CA VAL A 473 -13.36 31.72 -13.32
C VAL A 473 -13.77 31.04 -14.63
N GLN A 474 -13.14 29.90 -14.93
CA GLN A 474 -13.47 29.01 -16.05
C GLN A 474 -13.75 27.60 -15.48
N VAL A 475 -14.98 27.11 -15.67
CA VAL A 475 -15.40 25.80 -15.16
C VAL A 475 -15.29 24.75 -16.25
N ASN A 476 -14.53 23.68 -15.98
CA ASN A 476 -14.69 22.38 -16.62
C ASN A 476 -15.43 21.47 -15.63
N GLU A 477 -16.52 20.85 -16.06
CA GLU A 477 -17.43 20.02 -15.24
C GLU A 477 -16.72 18.86 -14.53
N LEU A 478 -17.07 18.59 -13.26
CA LEU A 478 -16.93 17.27 -12.61
C LEU A 478 -17.81 17.14 -11.34
N SER A 479 -18.01 15.88 -10.92
CA SER A 479 -19.20 15.24 -10.32
C SER A 479 -19.18 14.97 -8.79
N SER A 480 -20.35 14.58 -8.26
CA SER A 480 -20.79 14.44 -6.86
C SER A 480 -20.65 13.04 -6.21
N ASP A 481 -20.22 12.96 -4.94
CA ASP A 481 -20.49 11.84 -3.99
C ASP A 481 -20.20 12.27 -2.51
N GLU A 482 -21.21 12.64 -1.69
CA GLU A 482 -21.04 12.96 -0.23
C GLU A 482 -22.28 12.63 0.67
N ASN A 483 -22.66 11.34 0.78
CA ASN A 483 -23.75 10.91 1.69
C ASN A 483 -23.28 10.10 2.94
N GLU A 484 -21.98 9.85 3.12
CA GLU A 484 -21.48 8.86 4.10
C GLU A 484 -21.29 9.38 5.54
N ASP A 485 -21.14 10.69 5.78
CA ASP A 485 -20.68 11.20 7.08
C ASP A 485 -21.76 11.31 8.16
N ARG A 486 -23.04 11.41 7.78
CA ARG A 486 -24.16 11.54 8.74
C ARG A 486 -24.31 10.32 9.65
N TYR A 487 -24.13 9.14 9.07
CA TYR A 487 -24.29 7.87 9.77
C TYR A 487 -23.28 7.71 10.91
N LYS A 488 -22.08 8.29 10.75
CA LYS A 488 -20.96 8.13 11.69
C LYS A 488 -21.23 8.83 13.02
N TYR A 489 -21.80 10.04 13.02
CA TYR A 489 -22.09 10.76 14.26
C TYR A 489 -23.16 10.10 15.15
N ASP A 490 -24.28 9.66 14.57
CA ASP A 490 -25.37 9.05 15.35
C ASP A 490 -24.91 7.76 16.07
N ARG A 491 -23.98 7.03 15.43
CA ARG A 491 -23.41 5.78 15.95
C ARG A 491 -22.53 5.96 17.19
N TYR A 492 -21.81 7.08 17.30
CA TYR A 492 -20.93 7.36 18.44
C TYR A 492 -21.70 7.48 19.77
N ILE A 493 -22.86 8.15 19.74
CA ILE A 493 -23.70 8.40 20.92
C ILE A 493 -24.23 7.08 21.49
N GLU A 494 -24.65 6.16 20.61
CA GLU A 494 -25.12 4.83 21.02
C GLU A 494 -24.04 4.05 21.77
N LEU A 495 -22.82 4.00 21.23
CA LEU A 495 -21.69 3.25 21.79
C LEU A 495 -21.26 3.75 23.18
N ASN A 496 -21.35 5.05 23.44
CA ASN A 496 -20.99 5.60 24.75
C ASN A 496 -21.97 5.13 25.86
N SER A 497 -23.26 5.05 25.57
CA SER A 497 -24.26 4.53 26.52
C SER A 497 -24.04 3.05 26.88
N LEU A 498 -23.57 2.28 25.90
CA LEU A 498 -23.24 0.86 26.03
C LEU A 498 -22.04 0.60 26.96
N LYS A 499 -20.98 1.42 26.84
CA LYS A 499 -19.78 1.39 27.69
C LYS A 499 -20.12 1.52 29.17
N ASP A 500 -21.03 2.44 29.51
CA ASP A 500 -21.47 2.67 30.89
C ASP A 500 -22.26 1.49 31.46
N SER A 501 -23.10 0.84 30.65
CA SER A 501 -23.90 -0.32 31.06
C SER A 501 -23.03 -1.55 31.40
N LEU A 502 -21.97 -1.79 30.63
CA LEU A 502 -21.04 -2.91 30.83
C LEU A 502 -20.17 -2.73 32.08
N THR A 503 -19.60 -1.54 32.27
CA THR A 503 -18.71 -1.25 33.41
C THR A 503 -19.43 -1.25 34.76
N SER A 504 -20.66 -0.75 34.78
CA SER A 504 -21.53 -0.76 35.97
C SER A 504 -22.19 -2.12 36.26
N HIS A 505 -22.07 -3.10 35.35
CA HIS A 505 -22.77 -4.38 35.40
C HIS A 505 -24.31 -4.26 35.45
N ASN A 506 -24.86 -3.12 35.05
CA ASN A 506 -26.30 -2.84 35.13
C ASN A 506 -27.14 -3.85 34.34
N TYR A 507 -26.58 -4.42 33.28
CA TYR A 507 -27.25 -5.44 32.45
C TYR A 507 -27.64 -6.72 33.21
N LYS A 508 -27.01 -7.01 34.36
CA LYS A 508 -27.36 -8.17 35.20
C LYS A 508 -28.72 -8.03 35.89
N HIS A 509 -29.27 -6.83 35.97
CA HIS A 509 -30.56 -6.54 36.61
C HIS A 509 -31.77 -6.66 35.67
N TYR A 510 -31.56 -6.90 34.37
CA TYR A 510 -32.66 -7.15 33.45
C TYR A 510 -33.38 -8.47 33.78
N TYR A 511 -34.71 -8.45 33.72
CA TYR A 511 -35.52 -9.65 33.90
C TYR A 511 -35.77 -10.32 32.55
N ILE A 512 -35.38 -11.59 32.42
CA ILE A 512 -35.52 -12.37 31.19
C ILE A 512 -36.07 -13.76 31.53
N HIS A 513 -37.04 -14.25 30.74
CA HIS A 513 -37.57 -15.61 30.85
C HIS A 513 -36.76 -16.57 29.95
N LEU A 514 -36.13 -17.61 30.51
CA LEU A 514 -35.32 -18.61 29.78
C LEU A 514 -36.08 -19.93 29.50
N ASP A 515 -37.26 -19.86 28.87
CA ASP A 515 -38.01 -21.05 28.43
C ASP A 515 -37.91 -21.30 26.89
N ASP A 516 -36.93 -20.68 26.23
CA ASP A 516 -36.77 -20.71 24.77
C ASP A 516 -35.85 -21.85 24.26
N SER A 517 -36.12 -22.35 23.04
CA SER A 517 -35.28 -23.34 22.35
C SER A 517 -33.89 -22.78 21.99
N LEU A 518 -32.87 -23.63 21.84
CA LEU A 518 -31.51 -23.21 21.46
C LEU A 518 -31.49 -22.20 20.30
N ASP A 519 -32.17 -22.52 19.19
CA ASP A 519 -32.24 -21.63 18.01
C ASP A 519 -32.77 -20.23 18.35
N LYS A 520 -33.72 -20.11 19.29
CA LYS A 520 -34.21 -18.81 19.77
C LYS A 520 -33.21 -18.10 20.70
N LEU A 521 -32.51 -18.86 21.55
CA LEU A 521 -31.49 -18.31 22.44
C LEU A 521 -30.31 -17.72 21.67
N ILE A 522 -29.94 -18.32 20.53
CA ILE A 522 -28.84 -17.84 19.68
C ILE A 522 -29.28 -17.03 18.45
N GLY A 523 -30.59 -16.88 18.21
CA GLY A 523 -31.15 -16.09 17.08
C GLY A 523 -31.05 -16.80 15.71
N ARG A 524 -30.81 -18.11 15.70
CA ARG A 524 -30.48 -18.87 14.50
C ARG A 524 -31.72 -19.36 13.76
N THR A 525 -31.71 -19.27 12.43
CA THR A 525 -32.82 -19.75 11.58
C THR A 525 -32.36 -20.79 10.56
N LYS A 526 -33.17 -21.83 10.37
CA LYS A 526 -32.91 -22.85 9.36
C LYS A 526 -33.32 -22.32 7.99
N THR A 527 -32.40 -22.32 7.03
CA THR A 527 -32.66 -21.88 5.65
C THR A 527 -32.70 -23.07 4.69
N HIS A 528 -33.30 -22.88 3.51
CA HIS A 528 -33.37 -23.87 2.44
C HIS A 528 -32.60 -23.36 1.23
N PHE A 529 -31.51 -24.05 0.87
CA PHE A 529 -30.71 -23.74 -0.30
C PHE A 529 -30.90 -24.85 -1.33
N GLU A 530 -31.39 -24.50 -2.50
CA GLU A 530 -31.39 -25.39 -3.66
C GLU A 530 -30.09 -25.15 -4.43
N LEU A 531 -29.23 -26.17 -4.45
CA LEU A 531 -28.01 -26.18 -5.25
C LEU A 531 -28.37 -25.93 -6.72
N LYS A 532 -27.91 -24.80 -7.28
CA LYS A 532 -27.95 -24.59 -8.72
C LYS A 532 -27.06 -25.64 -9.36
N GLN A 533 -27.65 -26.52 -10.17
CA GLN A 533 -26.88 -27.35 -11.09
C GLN A 533 -26.30 -26.43 -12.17
N GLU A 534 -25.05 -26.03 -12.02
CA GLU A 534 -24.32 -25.44 -13.12
C GLU A 534 -23.69 -26.54 -13.97
N ASN A 535 -23.97 -26.44 -15.27
CA ASN A 535 -23.26 -27.18 -16.31
C ASN A 535 -21.81 -26.66 -16.36
N SER A 536 -20.94 -27.29 -15.58
CA SER A 536 -19.50 -27.06 -15.57
C SER A 536 -18.87 -27.52 -16.89
N THR A 537 -19.01 -26.70 -17.93
CA THR A 537 -18.20 -26.77 -19.17
C THR A 537 -17.99 -25.42 -19.87
N ALA A 538 -18.51 -24.29 -19.35
CA ALA A 538 -18.57 -23.04 -20.13
C ALA A 538 -17.55 -21.95 -19.76
N TYR A 539 -16.91 -21.98 -18.58
CA TYR A 539 -16.07 -20.86 -18.14
C TYR A 539 -14.61 -20.91 -18.64
N HIS A 540 -14.08 -22.10 -18.99
CA HIS A 540 -12.70 -22.28 -19.46
C HIS A 540 -12.54 -22.40 -20.99
N ARG A 541 -13.48 -21.86 -21.79
CA ARG A 541 -13.36 -21.98 -23.27
C ARG A 541 -13.73 -20.76 -24.11
N ASN A 542 -14.15 -19.65 -23.51
CA ASN A 542 -14.69 -18.52 -24.28
C ASN A 542 -13.79 -17.28 -24.38
N HIS A 543 -12.57 -17.28 -23.83
CA HIS A 543 -11.65 -16.15 -23.96
C HIS A 543 -10.38 -16.38 -24.80
N GLU A 544 -10.23 -17.55 -25.44
CA GLU A 544 -9.16 -17.76 -26.43
C GLU A 544 -9.43 -17.17 -27.83
N SER A 545 -10.52 -16.42 -28.05
CA SER A 545 -10.87 -15.99 -29.40
C SER A 545 -11.52 -14.61 -29.54
N GLN A 546 -11.23 -13.65 -28.67
CA GLN A 546 -11.74 -12.27 -28.83
C GLN A 546 -10.71 -11.14 -28.98
N HIS A 547 -9.41 -11.43 -28.96
CA HIS A 547 -8.38 -10.46 -29.40
C HIS A 547 -7.48 -11.03 -30.51
N ARG A 548 -8.07 -11.59 -31.57
CA ARG A 548 -7.37 -11.85 -32.83
C ARG A 548 -8.31 -11.67 -33.99
N ASN A 549 -8.61 -10.41 -34.34
CA ASN A 549 -9.03 -9.99 -35.68
C ASN A 549 -9.03 -8.46 -35.80
N GLU A 550 -8.02 -7.79 -35.25
CA GLU A 550 -7.57 -6.53 -35.83
C GLU A 550 -6.37 -6.89 -36.70
N PHE A 551 -6.36 -6.41 -37.95
CA PHE A 551 -5.25 -6.60 -38.88
C PHE A 551 -3.96 -6.11 -38.22
N VAL A 552 -3.15 -7.02 -37.69
CA VAL A 552 -1.78 -6.71 -37.26
C VAL A 552 -0.92 -6.76 -38.51
N THR A 553 -0.62 -5.60 -39.08
CA THR A 553 0.33 -5.42 -40.17
C THR A 553 1.69 -5.96 -39.71
N SER A 554 2.19 -7.03 -40.34
CA SER A 554 3.43 -7.68 -39.89
C SER A 554 4.66 -6.80 -40.15
N ASN A 555 5.78 -6.98 -39.42
CA ASN A 555 7.07 -6.34 -39.75
C ASN A 555 7.45 -6.51 -41.25
N GLN A 556 7.06 -7.62 -41.88
CA GLN A 556 7.27 -7.82 -43.33
C GLN A 556 6.39 -6.88 -44.18
N ASP A 557 5.16 -6.63 -43.76
CA ASP A 557 4.25 -5.71 -44.45
C ASP A 557 4.67 -4.25 -44.24
N ILE A 558 5.19 -3.90 -43.06
CA ILE A 558 5.82 -2.59 -42.79
C ILE A 558 7.05 -2.41 -43.68
N LYS A 559 7.93 -3.42 -43.81
CA LYS A 559 9.09 -3.40 -44.72
C LYS A 559 8.67 -3.26 -46.18
N ARG A 560 7.63 -3.99 -46.62
CA ARG A 560 7.08 -3.88 -47.99
C ARG A 560 6.47 -2.51 -48.24
N ALA A 561 5.70 -1.98 -47.29
CA ALA A 561 5.11 -0.65 -47.38
C ALA A 561 6.20 0.43 -47.46
N LEU A 562 7.27 0.30 -46.68
CA LEU A 562 8.43 1.18 -46.73
C LEU A 562 9.15 1.10 -48.10
N ASP A 563 9.34 -0.11 -48.64
CA ASP A 563 9.91 -0.30 -49.99
C ASP A 563 9.03 0.30 -51.10
N ILE A 564 7.70 0.24 -50.97
CA ILE A 564 6.78 0.89 -51.93
C ILE A 564 7.01 2.40 -51.95
N VAL A 565 7.11 3.05 -50.80
CA VAL A 565 7.27 4.52 -50.71
C VAL A 565 8.71 5.01 -50.87
N LYS A 566 9.68 4.10 -50.94
CA LYS A 566 11.11 4.41 -50.98
C LYS A 566 11.47 5.40 -52.08
N ASP A 567 10.94 5.21 -53.28
CA ASP A 567 11.25 6.02 -54.47
C ASP A 567 10.38 7.30 -54.60
N VAL A 568 9.46 7.53 -53.66
CA VAL A 568 8.64 8.75 -53.63
C VAL A 568 9.49 9.85 -53.00
N PRO A 569 9.73 11.00 -53.67
CA PRO A 569 10.60 12.06 -53.16
C PRO A 569 9.85 12.96 -52.14
N LEU A 570 9.17 12.34 -51.18
CA LEU A 570 8.42 12.97 -50.09
C LEU A 570 8.60 12.13 -48.82
N PHE A 571 8.60 12.80 -47.65
CA PHE A 571 8.66 12.17 -46.33
C PHE A 571 9.95 11.35 -46.09
N ASP A 572 11.08 11.76 -46.67
CA ASP A 572 12.37 11.05 -46.53
C ASP A 572 12.75 10.81 -45.07
N ARG A 573 12.51 11.79 -44.20
CA ARG A 573 12.79 11.65 -42.77
C ARG A 573 11.90 10.61 -42.08
N THR A 574 10.59 10.63 -42.34
CA THR A 574 9.66 9.65 -41.76
C THR A 574 9.99 8.23 -42.22
N LYS A 575 10.38 8.07 -43.49
CA LYS A 575 10.87 6.77 -44.02
C LYS A 575 12.12 6.31 -43.28
N GLN A 576 13.05 7.22 -42.97
CA GLN A 576 14.26 6.91 -42.22
C GLN A 576 13.99 6.58 -40.75
N ASP A 577 13.08 7.30 -40.08
CA ASP A 577 12.70 7.02 -38.69
C ASP A 577 12.02 5.65 -38.54
N ILE A 578 11.17 5.23 -39.51
CA ILE A 578 10.61 3.88 -39.58
C ILE A 578 11.74 2.85 -39.78
N HIS A 579 12.70 3.13 -40.68
CA HIS A 579 13.84 2.25 -40.91
C HIS A 579 14.71 2.05 -39.66
N ASP A 580 15.00 3.13 -38.93
CA ASP A 580 15.79 3.08 -37.70
C ASP A 580 15.04 2.34 -36.58
N THR A 581 13.72 2.52 -36.49
CA THR A 581 12.86 1.78 -35.55
C THR A 581 12.88 0.28 -35.84
N ILE A 582 12.81 -0.11 -37.12
CA ILE A 582 12.94 -1.51 -37.56
C ILE A 582 14.29 -2.09 -37.10
N LEU A 583 15.40 -1.36 -37.24
CA LEU A 583 16.73 -1.81 -36.82
C LEU A 583 16.85 -1.98 -35.29
N ARG A 584 16.15 -1.14 -34.51
CA ARG A 584 16.11 -1.26 -33.03
C ARG A 584 15.27 -2.45 -32.57
N LEU A 585 14.12 -2.67 -33.23
CA LEU A 585 13.18 -3.76 -32.96
C LEU A 585 13.82 -5.14 -33.19
N ASP A 586 14.77 -5.23 -34.13
CA ASP A 586 15.57 -6.43 -34.37
C ASP A 586 16.61 -6.72 -33.25
N ASN A 587 16.92 -5.75 -32.37
CA ASN A 587 17.96 -5.83 -31.32
C ASN A 587 17.43 -5.74 -29.88
N GLN A 588 16.12 -5.64 -29.66
CA GLN A 588 15.54 -5.44 -28.33
C GLN A 588 15.77 -6.65 -27.40
N ILE A 589 16.18 -6.37 -26.16
CA ILE A 589 16.37 -7.36 -25.09
C ILE A 589 15.19 -7.24 -24.13
N THR A 590 14.49 -8.35 -23.88
CA THR A 590 13.39 -8.41 -22.90
C THR A 590 13.92 -8.83 -21.53
N LYS A 591 13.68 -8.01 -20.50
CA LYS A 591 13.98 -8.33 -19.10
C LYS A 591 12.80 -9.07 -18.46
N VAL A 592 13.07 -10.22 -17.87
CA VAL A 592 12.09 -11.08 -17.21
C VAL A 592 12.48 -11.22 -15.74
N GLY A 593 11.72 -10.59 -14.84
CA GLY A 593 11.93 -10.70 -13.40
C GLY A 593 11.14 -11.87 -12.81
N VAL A 594 11.80 -12.71 -11.99
CA VAL A 594 11.18 -13.86 -11.31
C VAL A 594 11.03 -13.57 -9.83
N PHE A 595 9.79 -13.51 -9.34
CA PHE A 595 9.43 -13.11 -7.98
C PHE A 595 8.60 -14.18 -7.26
N GLY A 596 8.48 -14.04 -5.94
CA GLY A 596 7.72 -14.96 -5.09
C GLY A 596 8.31 -15.03 -3.68
N THR A 597 7.50 -15.51 -2.74
CA THR A 597 7.89 -15.72 -1.34
C THR A 597 9.10 -16.65 -1.19
N PHE A 598 9.73 -16.61 -0.01
CA PHE A 598 10.84 -17.50 0.31
C PHE A 598 10.43 -18.97 0.13
N SER A 599 11.33 -19.80 -0.43
CA SER A 599 11.08 -21.22 -0.72
C SER A 599 9.93 -21.53 -1.70
N ALA A 600 9.39 -20.55 -2.44
CA ALA A 600 8.42 -20.80 -3.52
C ALA A 600 9.00 -21.56 -4.74
N GLY A 601 10.32 -21.74 -4.78
CA GLY A 601 11.02 -22.49 -5.82
C GLY A 601 11.41 -21.68 -7.07
N LYS A 602 11.70 -20.38 -6.93
CA LYS A 602 12.15 -19.47 -8.01
C LYS A 602 13.38 -19.99 -8.77
N SER A 603 14.50 -20.23 -8.09
CA SER A 603 15.73 -20.72 -8.73
C SER A 603 15.54 -22.13 -9.33
N SER A 604 14.70 -22.97 -8.71
CA SER A 604 14.31 -24.27 -9.26
C SER A 604 13.50 -24.13 -10.56
N LEU A 605 12.58 -23.15 -10.62
CA LEU A 605 11.81 -22.83 -11.83
C LEU A 605 12.73 -22.34 -12.95
N ILE A 606 13.69 -21.46 -12.64
CA ILE A 606 14.66 -20.97 -13.62
C ILE A 606 15.51 -22.13 -14.16
N ASN A 607 16.02 -23.01 -13.29
CA ASN A 607 16.73 -24.21 -13.72
C ASN A 607 15.88 -25.09 -14.65
N ALA A 608 14.60 -25.30 -14.32
CA ALA A 608 13.67 -26.03 -15.17
C ALA A 608 13.44 -25.34 -16.53
N LEU A 609 13.30 -24.01 -16.55
CA LEU A 609 13.17 -23.20 -17.77
C LEU A 609 14.43 -23.27 -18.64
N LEU A 610 15.62 -23.39 -18.05
CA LEU A 610 16.89 -23.53 -18.77
C LEU A 610 17.21 -24.97 -19.16
N GLY A 611 16.62 -25.96 -18.47
CA GLY A 611 16.78 -27.38 -18.73
C GLY A 611 17.98 -28.03 -18.03
N ASP A 612 18.67 -27.33 -17.12
CA ASP A 612 19.78 -27.86 -16.32
C ASP A 612 19.94 -27.06 -15.01
N ASN A 613 20.74 -27.57 -14.08
CA ASN A 613 20.96 -26.98 -12.75
C ASN A 613 22.07 -25.92 -12.77
N TYR A 614 21.72 -24.70 -13.16
CA TYR A 614 22.65 -23.55 -13.21
C TYR A 614 22.70 -22.76 -11.89
N LEU A 615 21.55 -22.57 -11.25
CA LEU A 615 21.41 -21.89 -9.96
C LEU A 615 21.36 -22.90 -8.79
N VAL A 616 21.79 -22.49 -7.60
CA VAL A 616 21.71 -23.32 -6.39
C VAL A 616 20.29 -23.24 -5.82
N SER A 617 19.59 -24.38 -5.72
CA SER A 617 18.30 -24.47 -5.05
C SER A 617 18.47 -25.05 -3.64
N SER A 618 18.21 -24.30 -2.58
CA SER A 618 18.16 -24.83 -1.21
C SER A 618 16.97 -24.29 -0.40
N PRO A 619 16.48 -25.08 0.58
CA PRO A 619 15.39 -24.67 1.48
C PRO A 619 15.82 -23.63 2.53
N ASN A 620 17.12 -23.39 2.69
CA ASN A 620 17.70 -22.29 3.46
C ASN A 620 18.06 -21.10 2.55
N PRO A 621 18.12 -19.85 3.06
CA PRO A 621 18.44 -18.67 2.25
C PRO A 621 19.71 -18.91 1.44
N THR A 622 19.59 -18.99 0.11
CA THR A 622 20.71 -19.42 -0.76
C THR A 622 21.00 -18.51 -1.94
N THR A 623 20.21 -17.45 -2.13
CA THR A 623 20.56 -16.38 -3.06
C THR A 623 20.88 -15.17 -2.20
N ALA A 624 22.16 -14.77 -2.17
CA ALA A 624 22.65 -13.66 -1.36
C ALA A 624 22.95 -12.41 -2.20
N ALA A 625 22.99 -12.56 -3.53
CA ALA A 625 23.15 -11.48 -4.50
C ALA A 625 22.23 -11.69 -5.72
N THR A 626 21.73 -10.59 -6.29
CA THR A 626 20.91 -10.61 -7.52
C THR A 626 21.66 -11.27 -8.68
N THR A 627 21.01 -12.22 -9.36
CA THR A 627 21.61 -12.97 -10.47
C THR A 627 20.86 -12.70 -11.78
N GLU A 628 21.56 -12.15 -12.76
CA GLU A 628 21.06 -11.91 -14.12
C GLU A 628 21.59 -12.99 -15.08
N LEU A 629 20.69 -13.68 -15.77
CA LEU A 629 21.00 -14.74 -16.72
C LEU A 629 20.76 -14.23 -18.14
N SER A 630 21.81 -14.25 -18.98
CA SER A 630 21.76 -13.76 -20.36
C SER A 630 22.54 -14.66 -21.32
N TYR A 631 22.38 -14.45 -22.63
CA TYR A 631 23.10 -15.21 -23.64
C TYR A 631 24.58 -14.80 -23.72
N GLY A 632 25.50 -15.77 -23.59
CA GLY A 632 26.93 -15.54 -23.80
C GLY A 632 27.82 -16.69 -23.32
N LYS A 633 29.13 -16.47 -23.23
CA LYS A 633 30.11 -17.50 -22.83
C LYS A 633 30.92 -17.14 -21.58
N GLU A 634 31.00 -15.86 -21.26
CA GLU A 634 31.84 -15.34 -20.18
C GLU A 634 30.96 -14.67 -19.15
N SER A 635 30.82 -15.32 -18.00
CA SER A 635 30.07 -14.78 -16.87
C SER A 635 30.90 -13.73 -16.14
N GLN A 636 30.21 -12.77 -15.55
CA GLN A 636 30.84 -11.63 -14.89
C GLN A 636 30.21 -11.41 -13.52
N ILE A 637 30.94 -10.74 -12.62
CA ILE A 637 30.39 -10.18 -11.38
C ILE A 637 30.65 -8.69 -11.37
N THR A 638 29.71 -7.93 -10.84
CA THR A 638 29.88 -6.52 -10.51
C THR A 638 30.07 -6.40 -9.00
N LEU A 639 31.22 -5.89 -8.57
CA LEU A 639 31.51 -5.62 -7.17
C LEU A 639 30.85 -4.32 -6.69
N LYS A 640 30.54 -4.25 -5.40
CA LYS A 640 30.13 -3.00 -4.74
C LYS A 640 31.30 -2.04 -4.64
N SER A 641 31.06 -0.74 -4.80
CA SER A 641 32.10 0.27 -4.58
C SER A 641 32.45 0.38 -3.09
N LYS A 642 33.60 1.00 -2.77
CA LYS A 642 34.01 1.21 -1.37
C LYS A 642 32.96 2.02 -0.60
N GLU A 643 32.35 2.98 -1.26
CA GLU A 643 31.30 3.85 -0.71
C GLU A 643 30.04 3.05 -0.39
N GLN A 644 29.58 2.21 -1.33
CA GLN A 644 28.41 1.34 -1.13
C GLN A 644 28.61 0.35 0.03
N LEU A 645 29.79 -0.28 0.10
CA LEU A 645 30.08 -1.23 1.18
C LEU A 645 30.24 -0.53 2.53
N LEU A 646 30.80 0.68 2.55
CA LEU A 646 30.92 1.50 3.76
C LEU A 646 29.55 1.94 4.29
N GLU A 647 28.64 2.35 3.40
CA GLU A 647 27.27 2.70 3.76
C GLU A 647 26.56 1.52 4.42
N GLU A 648 26.70 0.32 3.85
CA GLU A 648 26.19 -0.92 4.43
C GLU A 648 26.79 -1.26 5.81
N VAL A 649 28.08 -0.98 6.03
CA VAL A 649 28.75 -1.16 7.32
C VAL A 649 28.23 -0.15 8.34
N ASN A 650 28.20 1.14 7.99
CA ASN A 650 27.75 2.20 8.87
C ASN A 650 26.27 2.02 9.26
N HIS A 651 25.44 1.54 8.34
CA HIS A 651 24.06 1.20 8.63
C HIS A 651 23.93 0.08 9.67
N VAL A 652 24.74 -0.98 9.56
CA VAL A 652 24.77 -2.08 10.55
C VAL A 652 25.27 -1.59 11.91
N LEU A 653 26.19 -0.63 11.92
CA LEU A 653 26.85 -0.14 13.13
C LEU A 653 26.18 1.09 13.77
N GLU A 654 25.18 1.68 13.11
CA GLU A 654 24.45 2.86 13.58
C GLU A 654 23.88 2.64 14.99
N PHE A 655 23.35 1.44 15.25
CA PHE A 655 22.84 1.05 16.57
C PHE A 655 23.89 1.18 17.68
N TYR A 656 25.18 1.04 17.37
CA TYR A 656 26.26 1.14 18.35
C TYR A 656 26.84 2.56 18.45
N GLU A 657 26.28 3.54 17.74
CA GLU A 657 26.84 4.90 17.58
C GLU A 657 28.27 4.87 17.03
N ILE A 658 28.54 3.92 16.13
CA ILE A 658 29.84 3.76 15.49
C ILE A 658 29.65 4.02 14.00
N SER A 659 30.44 4.93 13.46
CA SER A 659 30.53 5.17 12.03
C SER A 659 31.97 5.41 11.62
N PHE A 660 32.26 5.12 10.35
CA PHE A 660 33.56 5.27 9.74
C PHE A 660 33.45 6.15 8.50
N ASN A 661 34.47 6.96 8.24
CA ASN A 661 34.53 7.81 7.06
C ASN A 661 35.05 7.05 5.84
N THR A 662 35.84 6.00 6.06
CA THR A 662 36.36 5.14 5.02
C THR A 662 36.29 3.67 5.45
N LEU A 663 36.26 2.76 4.47
CA LEU A 663 36.31 1.32 4.76
C LEU A 663 37.67 0.90 5.33
N ASP A 664 38.74 1.62 4.98
CA ASP A 664 40.08 1.43 5.55
C ASP A 664 40.07 1.76 7.07
N ASP A 665 39.44 2.87 7.49
CA ASP A 665 39.29 3.22 8.92
C ASP A 665 38.53 2.14 9.72
N PHE A 666 37.53 1.52 9.09
CA PHE A 666 36.77 0.42 9.68
C PHE A 666 37.65 -0.82 9.93
N ILE A 667 38.46 -1.21 8.94
CA ILE A 667 39.35 -2.37 9.05
C ILE A 667 40.47 -2.15 10.05
N GLU A 668 40.99 -0.92 10.16
CA GLU A 668 42.01 -0.55 11.13
C GLU A 668 41.47 -0.42 12.57
N SER A 669 40.15 -0.50 12.76
CA SER A 669 39.50 -0.40 14.07
C SER A 669 39.65 -1.69 14.91
N ASP A 670 39.31 -1.61 16.19
CA ASP A 670 39.30 -2.77 17.09
C ASP A 670 38.06 -3.65 16.82
N LEU A 671 38.14 -4.44 15.75
CA LEU A 671 37.06 -5.32 15.27
C LEU A 671 36.71 -6.41 16.29
N ASP A 672 37.68 -6.90 17.07
CA ASP A 672 37.42 -7.89 18.12
C ASP A 672 36.48 -7.33 19.19
N LYS A 673 36.69 -6.08 19.60
CA LYS A 673 35.79 -5.38 20.52
C LYS A 673 34.43 -5.05 19.90
N LEU A 674 34.39 -4.79 18.59
CA LEU A 674 33.16 -4.55 17.85
C LEU A 674 32.29 -5.82 17.79
N LYS A 675 32.87 -6.94 17.37
CA LYS A 675 32.22 -8.24 17.23
C LYS A 675 31.55 -8.73 18.51
N LEU A 676 32.13 -8.44 19.68
CA LEU A 676 31.56 -8.81 20.98
C LEU A 676 30.19 -8.15 21.25
N LYS A 677 29.84 -7.09 20.53
CA LYS A 677 28.56 -6.38 20.67
C LYS A 677 27.52 -6.78 19.63
N LEU A 678 27.94 -7.43 18.54
CA LEU A 678 27.10 -7.71 17.37
C LEU A 678 26.22 -8.94 17.56
N GLU A 679 25.00 -8.88 17.01
CA GLU A 679 24.15 -10.05 16.90
C GLU A 679 24.65 -11.04 15.83
N LYS A 680 24.18 -12.29 15.86
CA LYS A 680 24.71 -13.39 15.02
C LYS A 680 24.78 -13.06 13.52
N ASN A 681 23.76 -12.40 12.97
CA ASN A 681 23.69 -12.07 11.54
C ASN A 681 24.61 -10.88 11.18
N GLN A 682 24.66 -9.86 12.05
CA GLN A 682 25.57 -8.72 11.89
C GLN A 682 27.04 -9.15 12.02
N LEU A 683 27.30 -10.06 12.95
CA LEU A 683 28.61 -10.67 13.16
C LEU A 683 29.09 -11.42 11.91
N ALA A 684 28.20 -12.18 11.25
CA ALA A 684 28.53 -12.90 10.02
C ALA A 684 28.94 -11.92 8.90
N PHE A 685 28.17 -10.85 8.70
CA PHE A 685 28.47 -9.81 7.71
C PHE A 685 29.80 -9.09 7.98
N ILE A 686 30.02 -8.61 9.20
CA ILE A 686 31.24 -7.91 9.59
C ILE A 686 32.47 -8.82 9.52
N SER A 687 32.32 -10.08 9.93
CA SER A 687 33.40 -11.08 9.85
C SER A 687 33.76 -11.43 8.40
N ALA A 688 32.77 -11.46 7.49
CA ALA A 688 33.01 -11.66 6.07
C ALA A 688 33.85 -10.53 5.47
N ILE A 689 33.52 -9.27 5.81
CA ILE A 689 34.29 -8.10 5.36
C ILE A 689 35.73 -8.19 5.83
N GLU A 690 35.95 -8.39 7.12
CA GLU A 690 37.31 -8.49 7.70
C GLU A 690 38.14 -9.60 7.06
N LYS A 691 37.56 -10.79 6.91
CA LYS A 691 38.25 -11.97 6.38
C LYS A 691 38.67 -11.80 4.91
N HIS A 692 37.89 -11.06 4.13
CA HIS A 692 38.04 -10.98 2.67
C HIS A 692 38.39 -9.59 2.15
N TYR A 693 38.73 -8.65 3.04
CA TYR A 693 39.03 -7.26 2.70
C TYR A 693 40.20 -7.09 1.70
N GLU A 694 41.31 -7.82 1.91
CA GLU A 694 42.48 -7.74 1.02
C GLU A 694 42.12 -8.23 -0.41
N MET A 695 41.34 -9.31 -0.49
CA MET A 695 40.85 -9.84 -1.77
C MET A 695 39.98 -8.81 -2.48
N TYR A 696 39.01 -8.22 -1.76
CA TYR A 696 38.10 -7.21 -2.30
C TYR A 696 38.86 -5.98 -2.81
N THR A 697 39.78 -5.44 -2.02
CA THR A 697 40.56 -4.25 -2.40
C THR A 697 41.42 -4.52 -3.63
N SER A 698 42.08 -5.67 -3.70
CA SER A 698 42.88 -6.07 -4.86
C SER A 698 42.05 -6.20 -6.15
N MET A 699 40.81 -6.70 -6.04
CA MET A 699 39.91 -6.79 -7.19
C MET A 699 39.49 -5.40 -7.68
N LEU A 700 39.11 -4.49 -6.78
CA LEU A 700 38.71 -3.13 -7.13
C LEU A 700 39.78 -2.30 -7.84
N GLU A 701 41.07 -2.53 -7.55
CA GLU A 701 42.18 -1.83 -8.22
C GLU A 701 42.19 -2.05 -9.75
N HIS A 702 41.62 -3.16 -10.21
CA HIS A 702 41.60 -3.51 -11.63
C HIS A 702 40.33 -3.00 -12.31
N SER A 703 39.15 -3.25 -11.73
CA SER A 703 37.84 -2.89 -12.29
C SER A 703 36.72 -3.16 -11.30
N LEU A 704 35.52 -2.62 -11.52
CA LEU A 704 34.32 -3.06 -10.79
C LEU A 704 33.71 -4.36 -11.36
N ILE A 705 34.03 -4.71 -12.60
CA ILE A 705 33.43 -5.85 -13.32
C ILE A 705 34.50 -6.89 -13.59
N HIS A 706 34.35 -8.09 -13.04
CA HIS A 706 35.31 -9.18 -13.20
C HIS A 706 34.69 -10.35 -13.94
N THR A 707 35.46 -10.96 -14.84
CA THR A 707 35.05 -12.21 -15.49
C THR A 707 35.36 -13.38 -14.55
N VAL A 708 34.37 -14.23 -14.31
CA VAL A 708 34.46 -15.38 -13.40
C VAL A 708 34.07 -16.67 -14.12
N SER A 709 34.67 -17.79 -13.68
CA SER A 709 34.31 -19.11 -14.21
C SER A 709 32.93 -19.56 -13.70
N LEU A 710 32.26 -20.45 -14.45
CA LEU A 710 30.97 -21.03 -14.03
C LEU A 710 31.05 -21.79 -12.69
N GLU A 711 32.21 -22.38 -12.37
CA GLU A 711 32.43 -23.10 -11.10
C GLU A 711 32.51 -22.12 -9.91
N GLU A 712 33.08 -20.93 -10.12
CA GLU A 712 33.20 -19.88 -9.09
C GLU A 712 31.92 -19.07 -8.92
N ILE A 713 30.98 -19.09 -9.86
CA ILE A 713 29.72 -18.34 -9.72
C ILE A 713 28.94 -18.76 -8.49
N LYS A 714 28.90 -20.06 -8.17
CA LYS A 714 28.21 -20.57 -6.97
C LYS A 714 28.75 -19.92 -5.69
N LYS A 715 30.06 -19.72 -5.64
CA LYS A 715 30.75 -19.04 -4.54
C LYS A 715 30.27 -17.59 -4.41
N TRP A 716 30.18 -16.86 -5.51
CA TRP A 716 29.78 -15.45 -5.52
C TRP A 716 28.28 -15.20 -5.39
N SER A 717 27.43 -16.19 -5.72
CA SER A 717 25.97 -16.04 -5.69
C SER A 717 25.31 -16.61 -4.42
N ALA A 718 25.88 -17.68 -3.83
CA ALA A 718 25.23 -18.46 -2.77
C ALA A 718 26.00 -18.53 -1.44
N GLU A 719 27.29 -18.20 -1.40
CA GLU A 719 28.04 -18.14 -0.14
C GLU A 719 28.01 -16.71 0.41
N ASP A 720 27.28 -16.48 1.51
CA ASP A 720 27.10 -15.16 2.15
C ASP A 720 28.40 -14.39 2.37
N GLU A 721 29.49 -15.09 2.71
CA GLU A 721 30.81 -14.46 2.94
C GLU A 721 31.37 -13.75 1.70
N TYR A 722 31.09 -14.25 0.49
CA TYR A 722 31.56 -13.67 -0.78
C TYR A 722 30.51 -12.77 -1.43
N ALA A 723 29.24 -13.16 -1.37
CA ALA A 723 28.13 -12.38 -1.89
C ALA A 723 28.01 -10.99 -1.24
N THR A 724 28.48 -10.85 0.01
CA THR A 724 28.63 -9.56 0.71
C THR A 724 29.24 -8.45 -0.15
N PHE A 725 30.21 -8.78 -1.01
CA PHE A 725 30.94 -7.81 -1.84
C PHE A 725 30.36 -7.63 -3.26
N VAL A 726 29.37 -8.43 -3.64
CA VAL A 726 28.84 -8.49 -5.01
C VAL A 726 27.54 -7.72 -5.09
N LYS A 727 27.44 -6.80 -6.06
CA LYS A 727 26.19 -6.10 -6.40
C LYS A 727 25.32 -6.97 -7.31
N THR A 728 25.92 -7.55 -8.36
CA THR A 728 25.18 -8.35 -9.35
C THR A 728 26.05 -9.45 -9.93
N VAL A 729 25.48 -10.65 -10.07
CA VAL A 729 26.09 -11.77 -10.78
C VAL A 729 25.51 -11.84 -12.19
N HIS A 730 26.35 -11.65 -13.21
CA HIS A 730 26.00 -11.73 -14.63
C HIS A 730 26.33 -13.12 -15.18
N LEU A 731 25.41 -14.06 -15.07
CA LEU A 731 25.56 -15.42 -15.56
C LEU A 731 25.29 -15.48 -17.08
N LYS A 732 26.35 -15.64 -17.89
CA LYS A 732 26.21 -15.75 -19.34
C LYS A 732 26.27 -17.20 -19.78
N LEU A 733 25.16 -17.70 -20.33
CA LEU A 733 25.03 -19.08 -20.77
C LEU A 733 24.85 -19.17 -22.29
N PRO A 734 25.51 -20.13 -22.98
CA PRO A 734 25.40 -20.27 -24.43
C PRO A 734 24.12 -21.00 -24.85
N LEU A 735 22.99 -20.65 -24.22
CA LEU A 735 21.68 -21.25 -24.47
C LEU A 735 20.89 -20.40 -25.46
N ASP A 736 20.53 -20.96 -26.60
CA ASP A 736 19.77 -20.23 -27.64
C ASP A 736 18.46 -19.65 -27.12
N TRP A 737 17.82 -20.30 -26.15
CA TRP A 737 16.62 -19.78 -25.52
C TRP A 737 16.84 -18.44 -24.82
N LEU A 738 18.05 -18.11 -24.34
CA LEU A 738 18.34 -16.81 -23.71
C LEU A 738 18.59 -15.67 -24.72
N LYS A 739 18.65 -15.94 -26.02
CA LYS A 739 18.83 -14.87 -27.02
C LYS A 739 17.69 -13.86 -26.94
N GLY A 740 18.06 -12.57 -26.85
CA GLY A 740 17.14 -11.45 -26.70
C GLY A 740 16.41 -11.40 -25.35
N LYS A 741 16.88 -12.13 -24.33
CA LYS A 741 16.28 -12.14 -23.00
C LYS A 741 17.33 -12.01 -21.90
N ILE A 742 16.96 -11.34 -20.81
CA ILE A 742 17.67 -11.36 -19.53
C ILE A 742 16.67 -11.88 -18.50
N ILE A 743 16.99 -13.00 -17.83
CA ILE A 743 16.18 -13.52 -16.73
C ILE A 743 16.83 -13.07 -15.42
N ILE A 744 16.07 -12.47 -14.52
CA ILE A 744 16.58 -11.96 -13.25
C ILE A 744 15.98 -12.83 -12.14
N ASP A 745 16.83 -13.56 -11.41
CA ASP A 745 16.44 -14.27 -10.19
C ASP A 745 16.44 -13.28 -9.03
N SER A 746 15.24 -12.90 -8.56
CA SER A 746 15.12 -11.97 -7.43
C SER A 746 15.40 -12.68 -6.11
N LEU A 747 15.86 -11.89 -5.14
CA LEU A 747 15.92 -12.34 -3.76
C LEU A 747 14.50 -12.63 -3.25
N GLY A 748 14.35 -13.60 -2.34
CA GLY A 748 13.04 -13.97 -1.80
C GLY A 748 12.44 -12.84 -0.97
N LEU A 749 11.14 -12.59 -1.16
CA LEU A 749 10.41 -11.55 -0.44
C LEU A 749 10.39 -11.82 1.07
N HIS A 750 10.51 -10.77 1.88
CA HIS A 750 10.53 -10.76 3.36
C HIS A 750 11.79 -11.32 4.06
N SER A 751 12.97 -11.27 3.43
CA SER A 751 14.21 -11.44 4.20
C SER A 751 14.36 -10.30 5.22
N ASN A 752 14.72 -10.61 6.48
CA ASN A 752 14.94 -9.65 7.58
C ASN A 752 16.02 -8.57 7.33
N ASN A 753 16.59 -8.49 6.13
CA ASN A 753 17.65 -7.56 5.75
C ASN A 753 17.10 -6.51 4.77
N GLN A 754 17.12 -5.24 5.17
CA GLN A 754 16.75 -4.07 4.35
C GLN A 754 17.45 -4.03 2.97
N ARG A 755 18.66 -4.58 2.87
CA ARG A 755 19.46 -4.61 1.63
C ARG A 755 18.74 -5.28 0.45
N HIS A 756 17.92 -6.28 0.74
CA HIS A 756 17.27 -7.10 -0.29
C HIS A 756 15.97 -6.49 -0.83
N THR A 757 15.38 -5.53 -0.13
CA THR A 757 14.13 -4.86 -0.53
C THR A 757 14.38 -3.87 -1.68
N ASN A 758 15.38 -2.97 -1.53
CA ASN A 758 15.70 -1.97 -2.55
C ASN A 758 16.12 -2.60 -3.89
N GLU A 759 16.87 -3.71 -3.84
CA GLU A 759 17.28 -4.46 -5.03
C GLU A 759 16.08 -5.09 -5.74
N THR A 760 15.12 -5.64 -4.99
CA THR A 760 13.90 -6.24 -5.54
C THR A 760 13.02 -5.20 -6.24
N GLU A 761 12.95 -3.98 -5.69
CA GLU A 761 12.19 -2.86 -6.28
C GLU A 761 12.79 -2.36 -7.59
N GLN A 762 14.13 -2.24 -7.68
CA GLN A 762 14.81 -1.88 -8.92
C GLN A 762 14.60 -2.93 -10.03
N ILE A 763 14.51 -4.21 -9.65
CA ILE A 763 14.19 -5.29 -10.60
C ILE A 763 12.74 -5.18 -11.07
N LEU A 764 11.79 -4.87 -10.17
CA LEU A 764 10.38 -4.69 -10.52
C LEU A 764 10.17 -3.54 -11.52
N THR A 765 10.76 -2.37 -11.25
CA THR A 765 10.59 -1.17 -12.11
C THR A 765 11.24 -1.34 -13.48
N SER A 766 12.30 -2.16 -13.58
CA SER A 766 13.05 -2.36 -14.83
C SER A 766 12.71 -3.63 -15.62
N SER A 767 11.80 -4.48 -15.12
CA SER A 767 11.38 -5.72 -15.80
C SER A 767 10.30 -5.45 -16.86
N ASP A 768 10.35 -6.12 -18.00
CA ASP A 768 9.29 -6.06 -19.03
C ASP A 768 8.19 -7.13 -18.77
N LEU A 769 8.60 -8.28 -18.23
CA LEU A 769 7.73 -9.40 -17.87
C LEU A 769 8.01 -9.83 -16.42
N ILE A 770 6.95 -9.95 -15.64
CA ILE A 770 6.98 -10.42 -14.26
C ILE A 770 6.46 -11.85 -14.22
N LEU A 771 7.28 -12.76 -13.71
CA LEU A 771 6.91 -14.15 -13.40
C LEU A 771 6.75 -14.28 -11.89
N TYR A 772 5.52 -14.45 -11.42
CA TYR A 772 5.25 -14.61 -9.99
C TYR A 772 5.06 -16.08 -9.62
N VAL A 773 5.91 -16.60 -8.74
CA VAL A 773 5.98 -18.01 -8.39
C VAL A 773 5.38 -18.25 -6.99
N THR A 774 4.36 -19.10 -6.93
CA THR A 774 3.80 -19.62 -5.69
C THR A 774 3.97 -21.15 -5.62
N TYR A 775 3.91 -21.72 -4.41
CA TYR A 775 4.10 -23.15 -4.19
C TYR A 775 2.74 -23.87 -4.10
N PHE A 776 2.60 -25.08 -4.65
CA PHE A 776 1.31 -25.79 -4.76
C PHE A 776 0.56 -25.94 -3.43
N ASN A 777 1.26 -26.32 -2.35
CA ASN A 777 0.65 -26.45 -1.02
C ASN A 777 0.45 -25.12 -0.28
N HIS A 778 0.92 -24.00 -0.83
CA HIS A 778 0.84 -22.67 -0.24
C HIS A 778 0.50 -21.65 -1.33
N SER A 779 -0.42 -22.02 -2.23
CA SER A 779 -0.75 -21.22 -3.40
C SER A 779 -1.50 -19.95 -2.98
N PHE A 780 -0.97 -18.78 -3.32
CA PHE A 780 -1.56 -17.45 -3.09
C PHE A 780 -1.81 -17.13 -1.60
N THR A 781 -0.73 -17.01 -0.83
CA THR A 781 -0.76 -16.57 0.58
C THR A 781 -1.07 -15.08 0.72
N ASP A 782 -1.36 -14.61 1.93
CA ASP A 782 -1.57 -13.18 2.19
C ASP A 782 -0.33 -12.31 1.93
N ASN A 783 0.87 -12.86 2.15
CA ASN A 783 2.11 -12.18 1.77
C ASN A 783 2.21 -12.07 0.24
N ASP A 784 1.75 -13.10 -0.49
CA ASP A 784 1.69 -13.03 -1.95
C ASP A 784 0.68 -11.96 -2.40
N LYS A 785 -0.49 -11.90 -1.74
CA LYS A 785 -1.51 -10.87 -1.99
C LYS A 785 -0.98 -9.45 -1.75
N ALA A 786 -0.41 -9.19 -0.58
CA ALA A 786 0.12 -7.87 -0.22
C ALA A 786 1.23 -7.43 -1.20
N PHE A 787 2.08 -8.34 -1.63
CA PHE A 787 3.09 -8.04 -2.64
C PHE A 787 2.48 -7.78 -4.02
N ILE A 788 1.47 -8.53 -4.43
CA ILE A 788 0.79 -8.30 -5.72
C ILE A 788 0.06 -6.96 -5.72
N GLU A 789 -0.56 -6.57 -4.60
CA GLU A 789 -1.14 -5.23 -4.40
C GLU A 789 -0.06 -4.15 -4.48
N HIS A 790 1.06 -4.33 -3.78
CA HIS A 790 2.21 -3.42 -3.84
C HIS A 790 2.77 -3.28 -5.26
N MET A 791 2.94 -4.39 -5.97
CA MET A 791 3.42 -4.42 -7.35
C MET A 791 2.41 -3.78 -8.31
N LYS A 792 1.11 -3.91 -8.07
CA LYS A 792 0.08 -3.23 -8.86
C LYS A 792 0.18 -1.70 -8.71
N ASP A 793 0.41 -1.20 -7.51
CA ASP A 793 0.59 0.24 -7.27
C ASP A 793 1.83 0.77 -8.02
N MET A 794 2.90 -0.03 -8.10
CA MET A 794 4.06 0.25 -8.94
C MET A 794 3.73 0.15 -10.44
N ASN A 795 2.98 -0.87 -10.87
CA ASN A 795 2.64 -1.11 -12.28
C ASN A 795 1.68 -0.06 -12.87
N GLN A 796 0.93 0.70 -12.05
CA GLN A 796 0.18 1.87 -12.53
C GLN A 796 1.11 2.91 -13.20
N LEU A 797 2.42 2.87 -12.88
CA LEU A 797 3.43 3.71 -13.51
C LEU A 797 3.81 3.20 -14.91
N ASN A 798 3.83 1.88 -15.13
CA ASN A 798 4.28 1.23 -16.39
C ASN A 798 3.16 0.44 -17.10
N GLU A 799 2.48 1.07 -18.06
CA GLU A 799 1.38 0.47 -18.85
C GLU A 799 1.79 -0.72 -19.74
N ASN A 800 3.09 -1.02 -19.86
CA ASN A 800 3.64 -2.01 -20.78
C ASN A 800 4.20 -3.28 -20.11
N GLN A 801 4.10 -3.42 -18.78
CA GLN A 801 4.60 -4.59 -18.07
C GLN A 801 3.57 -5.74 -18.07
N ALA A 802 3.99 -6.92 -18.52
CA ALA A 802 3.16 -8.12 -18.46
C ALA A 802 3.39 -8.90 -17.17
N PHE A 803 2.35 -9.57 -16.69
CA PHE A 803 2.39 -10.40 -15.49
C PHE A 803 1.88 -11.81 -15.81
N LYS A 804 2.62 -12.84 -15.39
CA LYS A 804 2.24 -14.26 -15.47
C LYS A 804 2.35 -14.92 -14.11
N MET A 805 1.34 -15.71 -13.74
CA MET A 805 1.27 -16.44 -12.47
C MET A 805 1.74 -17.88 -12.63
N ILE A 806 2.59 -18.39 -11.72
CA ILE A 806 3.15 -19.74 -11.77
C ILE A 806 2.85 -20.48 -10.47
N ILE A 807 2.21 -21.64 -10.58
CA ILE A 807 1.95 -22.57 -9.48
C ILE A 807 2.96 -23.72 -9.60
N ASN A 808 3.99 -23.69 -8.75
CA ASN A 808 5.10 -24.66 -8.79
C ASN A 808 4.83 -25.86 -7.87
N ALA A 809 5.53 -26.97 -8.09
CA ALA A 809 5.43 -28.22 -7.31
C ALA A 809 4.07 -28.95 -7.42
N VAL A 810 3.43 -28.91 -8.59
CA VAL A 810 2.18 -29.65 -8.85
C VAL A 810 2.32 -31.18 -8.78
N ASP A 811 3.55 -31.70 -8.69
CA ASP A 811 3.81 -33.12 -8.42
C ASP A 811 3.36 -33.57 -7.02
N LEU A 812 3.00 -32.63 -6.14
CA LEU A 812 2.42 -32.88 -4.82
C LEU A 812 0.91 -33.16 -4.85
N ALA A 813 0.23 -32.91 -5.97
CA ALA A 813 -1.20 -33.17 -6.10
C ALA A 813 -1.49 -34.68 -6.03
N GLU A 814 -2.54 -35.09 -5.32
CA GLU A 814 -2.94 -36.51 -5.27
C GLU A 814 -3.56 -36.95 -6.60
N ASP A 815 -4.31 -36.05 -7.24
CA ASP A 815 -4.91 -36.27 -8.54
C ASP A 815 -5.04 -34.98 -9.38
N LYS A 816 -5.61 -35.10 -10.59
CA LYS A 816 -5.81 -33.95 -11.49
C LYS A 816 -6.89 -32.98 -11.02
N GLN A 817 -7.82 -33.41 -10.17
CA GLN A 817 -8.88 -32.55 -9.64
C GLN A 817 -8.31 -31.58 -8.62
N ASP A 818 -7.31 -32.02 -7.83
CA ASP A 818 -6.58 -31.15 -6.91
C ASP A 818 -5.87 -30.01 -7.66
N ILE A 819 -5.21 -30.31 -8.79
CA ILE A 819 -4.54 -29.28 -9.61
C ILE A 819 -5.55 -28.23 -10.10
N GLN A 820 -6.66 -28.69 -10.71
CA GLN A 820 -7.69 -27.80 -11.23
C GLN A 820 -8.27 -26.90 -10.13
N ALA A 821 -8.48 -27.45 -8.94
CA ALA A 821 -9.07 -26.68 -7.85
C ALA A 821 -8.10 -25.65 -7.25
N VAL A 822 -6.79 -25.92 -7.27
CA VAL A 822 -5.77 -24.92 -6.92
C VAL A 822 -5.66 -23.83 -7.99
N GLU A 823 -5.73 -24.18 -9.28
CA GLU A 823 -5.77 -23.21 -10.39
C GLU A 823 -6.97 -22.26 -10.29
N ASP A 824 -8.17 -22.82 -10.09
CA ASP A 824 -9.41 -22.04 -9.95
C ASP A 824 -9.31 -21.10 -8.74
N TYR A 825 -8.76 -21.58 -7.60
CA TYR A 825 -8.55 -20.76 -6.41
C TYR A 825 -7.60 -19.57 -6.66
N VAL A 826 -6.47 -19.82 -7.33
CA VAL A 826 -5.50 -18.75 -7.66
C VAL A 826 -6.12 -17.75 -8.65
N ALA A 827 -6.91 -18.21 -9.62
CA ALA A 827 -7.60 -17.34 -10.56
C ALA A 827 -8.60 -16.41 -9.86
N ASP A 828 -9.39 -16.96 -8.94
CA ASP A 828 -10.35 -16.18 -8.15
C ASP A 828 -9.63 -15.17 -7.25
N ALA A 829 -8.53 -15.57 -6.61
CA ALA A 829 -7.76 -14.70 -5.72
C ALA A 829 -7.08 -13.54 -6.47
N LEU A 830 -6.55 -13.79 -7.67
CA LEU A 830 -6.08 -12.74 -8.58
C LEU A 830 -7.23 -11.80 -9.00
N GLY A 831 -8.41 -12.35 -9.27
CA GLY A 831 -9.62 -11.58 -9.56
C GLY A 831 -10.00 -10.62 -8.43
N GLN A 832 -9.82 -11.01 -7.16
CA GLN A 832 -10.12 -10.14 -6.00
C GLN A 832 -9.23 -8.89 -5.92
N VAL A 833 -8.00 -8.96 -6.42
CA VAL A 833 -7.09 -7.79 -6.49
C VAL A 833 -7.22 -7.04 -7.82
N ASN A 834 -8.26 -7.34 -8.62
CA ASN A 834 -8.48 -6.84 -9.97
C ASN A 834 -7.26 -7.05 -10.88
N LEU A 835 -6.59 -8.20 -10.76
CA LEU A 835 -5.50 -8.61 -11.64
C LEU A 835 -5.94 -9.85 -12.43
N HIS A 836 -5.91 -9.78 -13.75
CA HIS A 836 -6.22 -10.93 -14.61
C HIS A 836 -4.94 -11.35 -15.34
N SER A 837 -4.54 -12.61 -15.17
CA SER A 837 -3.27 -13.13 -15.69
C SER A 837 -3.39 -14.61 -16.05
N GLU A 838 -2.56 -15.03 -17.02
CA GLU A 838 -2.37 -16.45 -17.34
C GLU A 838 -1.72 -17.20 -16.17
N ILE A 839 -2.27 -18.37 -15.84
CA ILE A 839 -1.80 -19.24 -14.77
C ILE A 839 -1.12 -20.46 -15.38
N TYR A 840 0.10 -20.74 -14.92
CA TYR A 840 0.89 -21.90 -15.36
C TYR A 840 1.16 -22.85 -14.20
N SER A 841 0.59 -24.05 -14.28
CA SER A 841 0.85 -25.15 -13.35
C SER A 841 2.07 -25.97 -13.76
N VAL A 842 3.11 -25.97 -12.93
CA VAL A 842 4.42 -26.54 -13.27
C VAL A 842 5.01 -27.38 -12.14
N SER A 843 5.81 -28.39 -12.51
CA SER A 843 6.70 -29.09 -11.57
C SER A 843 8.14 -28.92 -12.02
N SER A 844 8.85 -28.03 -11.33
CA SER A 844 10.29 -27.81 -11.56
C SER A 844 11.10 -29.10 -11.34
N ARG A 845 10.71 -29.90 -10.33
CA ARG A 845 11.39 -31.17 -9.98
C ARG A 845 11.25 -32.23 -11.07
N GLN A 846 10.05 -32.43 -11.60
CA GLN A 846 9.80 -33.42 -12.66
C GLN A 846 10.44 -33.01 -14.00
N SER A 847 10.49 -31.69 -14.28
CA SER A 847 11.05 -31.16 -15.52
C SER A 847 12.54 -31.51 -15.72
N LEU A 848 13.33 -31.50 -14.64
CA LEU A 848 14.75 -31.89 -14.67
C LEU A 848 14.95 -33.38 -14.98
N ASN A 849 13.92 -34.22 -14.85
CA ASN A 849 13.94 -35.65 -15.17
C ASN A 849 13.33 -35.97 -16.57
N GLY A 850 13.07 -34.96 -17.41
CA GLY A 850 12.73 -35.13 -18.83
C GLY A 850 11.24 -35.19 -19.18
N ASN A 851 10.33 -34.96 -18.23
CA ASN A 851 8.88 -34.93 -18.49
C ASN A 851 8.24 -33.71 -17.82
N ASN A 852 7.84 -32.70 -18.58
CA ASN A 852 6.77 -31.79 -18.15
C ASN A 852 6.16 -30.96 -19.30
N ILE A 853 4.84 -30.97 -19.42
CA ILE A 853 4.08 -30.18 -20.41
C ILE A 853 4.02 -28.71 -19.97
N GLY A 854 3.72 -28.44 -18.69
CA GLY A 854 3.51 -27.07 -18.20
C GLY A 854 4.75 -26.16 -18.26
N ILE A 855 5.96 -26.69 -18.01
CA ILE A 855 7.21 -25.91 -18.18
C ILE A 855 7.44 -25.55 -19.65
N ASN A 856 7.08 -26.44 -20.59
CA ASN A 856 7.22 -26.14 -22.02
C ASN A 856 6.22 -25.07 -22.46
N GLU A 857 4.96 -25.14 -21.99
CA GLU A 857 3.94 -24.11 -22.24
C GLU A 857 4.38 -22.74 -21.69
N LEU A 858 4.90 -22.70 -20.46
CA LEU A 858 5.46 -21.48 -19.88
C LEU A 858 6.65 -20.95 -20.70
N ARG A 859 7.57 -21.84 -21.10
CA ARG A 859 8.74 -21.50 -21.93
C ARG A 859 8.34 -20.91 -23.29
N GLU A 860 7.32 -21.47 -23.92
CA GLU A 860 6.76 -20.99 -25.19
C GLU A 860 6.06 -19.64 -25.02
N SER A 861 5.31 -19.46 -23.93
CA SER A 861 4.63 -18.22 -23.59
C SER A 861 5.60 -17.05 -23.35
N ILE A 862 6.67 -17.26 -22.58
CA ILE A 862 7.76 -16.27 -22.40
C ILE A 862 8.42 -15.96 -23.76
N GLN A 863 8.63 -16.99 -24.59
CA GLN A 863 9.24 -16.83 -25.90
C GLN A 863 8.33 -16.05 -26.87
N TYR A 864 7.02 -16.19 -26.76
CA TYR A 864 6.02 -15.43 -27.51
C TYR A 864 5.99 -13.98 -27.05
N PHE A 865 5.93 -13.70 -25.74
CA PHE A 865 6.00 -12.35 -25.19
C PHE A 865 7.22 -11.57 -25.73
N ALA A 866 8.41 -12.16 -25.59
CA ALA A 866 9.66 -11.56 -26.03
C ALA A 866 9.77 -11.37 -27.56
N LYS A 867 8.98 -12.10 -28.37
CA LYS A 867 9.02 -12.04 -29.84
C LYS A 867 7.84 -11.32 -30.48
N VAL A 868 6.73 -11.13 -29.78
CA VAL A 868 5.45 -10.69 -30.37
C VAL A 868 4.88 -9.53 -29.59
N GLU A 869 4.53 -9.70 -28.31
CA GLU A 869 3.81 -8.67 -27.54
C GLU A 869 4.61 -7.38 -27.34
N SER A 870 5.91 -7.47 -27.03
CA SER A 870 6.78 -6.29 -26.92
C SER A 870 7.00 -5.57 -28.26
N ARG A 871 6.85 -6.28 -29.38
CA ARG A 871 7.02 -5.75 -30.74
C ARG A 871 5.77 -5.10 -31.29
N THR A 872 4.58 -5.58 -30.89
CA THR A 872 3.29 -5.07 -31.36
C THR A 872 3.14 -3.56 -31.17
N ILE A 873 3.61 -3.01 -30.04
CA ILE A 873 3.51 -1.57 -29.76
C ILE A 873 4.33 -0.75 -30.77
N LEU A 874 5.57 -1.18 -31.07
CA LEU A 874 6.43 -0.53 -32.05
C LEU A 874 5.89 -0.72 -33.48
N GLU A 875 5.34 -1.90 -33.79
CA GLU A 875 4.70 -2.20 -35.08
C GLU A 875 3.44 -1.35 -35.31
N GLN A 876 2.59 -1.16 -34.30
CA GLN A 876 1.43 -0.27 -34.35
C GLN A 876 1.85 1.18 -34.61
N GLN A 877 2.92 1.65 -33.96
CA GLN A 877 3.44 2.99 -34.15
C GLN A 877 3.95 3.22 -35.59
N MET A 878 4.71 2.27 -36.15
CA MET A 878 5.19 2.35 -37.54
C MET A 878 4.05 2.24 -38.55
N THR A 879 3.07 1.36 -38.29
CA THR A 879 1.88 1.21 -39.13
C THR A 879 1.06 2.49 -39.18
N TYR A 880 0.86 3.15 -38.03
CA TYR A 880 0.21 4.45 -37.96
C TYR A 880 0.95 5.51 -38.79
N GLN A 881 2.29 5.57 -38.72
CA GLN A 881 3.08 6.49 -39.54
C GLN A 881 2.91 6.24 -41.05
N LEU A 882 2.90 4.97 -41.46
CA LEU A 882 2.66 4.57 -42.86
C LEU A 882 1.24 4.94 -43.33
N GLN A 883 0.23 4.74 -42.48
CA GLN A 883 -1.15 5.14 -42.76
C GLN A 883 -1.31 6.66 -42.86
N GLN A 884 -0.60 7.44 -42.04
CA GLN A 884 -0.59 8.91 -42.13
C GLN A 884 0.08 9.41 -43.42
N MET A 885 1.18 8.78 -43.86
CA MET A 885 1.80 9.06 -45.17
C MET A 885 0.82 8.75 -46.31
N ASN A 886 0.18 7.58 -46.29
CA ASN A 886 -0.80 7.20 -47.29
C ASN A 886 -2.00 8.15 -47.34
N THR A 887 -2.50 8.59 -46.18
CA THR A 887 -3.56 9.60 -46.06
C THR A 887 -3.11 10.94 -46.63
N SER A 888 -1.86 11.33 -46.40
CA SER A 888 -1.28 12.55 -46.97
C SER A 888 -1.17 12.47 -48.49
N PHE A 889 -0.77 11.33 -49.06
CA PHE A 889 -0.78 11.12 -50.52
C PHE A 889 -2.18 11.26 -51.11
N LYS A 890 -3.19 10.62 -50.51
CA LYS A 890 -4.60 10.73 -50.92
C LYS A 890 -5.09 12.17 -50.90
N ASN A 891 -4.75 12.92 -49.85
CA ASN A 891 -5.12 14.32 -49.76
C ASN A 891 -4.40 15.20 -50.79
N MET A 892 -3.11 14.94 -51.08
CA MET A 892 -2.38 15.66 -52.13
C MET A 892 -2.96 15.39 -53.53
N ILE A 893 -3.33 14.14 -53.83
CA ILE A 893 -4.01 13.75 -55.09
C ILE A 893 -5.35 14.49 -55.20
N LYS A 894 -6.13 14.48 -54.11
CA LYS A 894 -7.42 15.15 -54.06
C LYS A 894 -7.28 16.66 -54.25
N ASP A 895 -6.35 17.31 -53.57
CA ASP A 895 -6.11 18.75 -53.69
C ASP A 895 -5.66 19.15 -55.10
N PHE A 896 -4.93 18.28 -55.79
CA PHE A 896 -4.52 18.50 -57.19
C PHE A 896 -5.70 18.45 -58.17
N HIS A 897 -6.62 17.49 -58.00
CA HIS A 897 -7.77 17.32 -58.90
C HIS A 897 -8.94 18.25 -58.57
N ASP A 898 -9.15 18.60 -57.29
CA ASP A 898 -10.33 19.34 -56.83
C ASP A 898 -10.24 20.87 -57.05
N ASP A 899 -9.08 21.52 -56.86
CA ASP A 899 -8.96 22.98 -57.05
C ASP A 899 -7.50 23.53 -57.01
N ASN A 900 -7.05 24.23 -58.06
CA ASN A 900 -5.77 24.96 -58.09
C ASN A 900 -5.64 26.01 -56.97
N ALA A 901 -6.77 26.53 -56.47
CA ALA A 901 -6.79 27.48 -55.36
C ALA A 901 -6.33 26.83 -54.03
N LYS A 902 -6.61 25.54 -53.80
CA LYS A 902 -6.19 24.81 -52.58
C LYS A 902 -4.70 24.52 -52.59
N LEU A 903 -4.14 24.10 -53.73
CA LEU A 903 -2.69 23.95 -53.93
C LEU A 903 -1.97 25.28 -53.65
N SER A 904 -2.48 26.38 -54.19
CA SER A 904 -1.93 27.72 -53.98
C SER A 904 -2.01 28.15 -52.51
N ALA A 905 -3.16 27.96 -51.85
CA ALA A 905 -3.36 28.25 -50.43
C ALA A 905 -2.42 27.43 -49.53
N ARG A 906 -2.17 26.16 -49.87
CA ARG A 906 -1.22 25.29 -49.18
C ARG A 906 0.22 25.75 -49.40
N GLN A 907 0.61 26.10 -50.62
CA GLN A 907 1.93 26.66 -50.92
C GLN A 907 2.17 27.96 -50.13
N HIS A 908 1.14 28.81 -49.99
CA HIS A 908 1.21 30.00 -49.15
C HIS A 908 1.36 29.65 -47.67
N LYS A 909 0.64 28.65 -47.16
CA LYS A 909 0.80 28.16 -45.77
C LYS A 909 2.20 27.59 -45.54
N LEU A 910 2.72 26.72 -46.42
CA LEU A 910 4.08 26.16 -46.32
C LEU A 910 5.14 27.27 -46.31
N ASN A 911 5.02 28.26 -47.20
CA ASN A 911 5.93 29.42 -47.20
C ASN A 911 5.78 30.31 -45.96
N HIS A 912 4.57 30.45 -45.41
CA HIS A 912 4.35 31.14 -44.15
C HIS A 912 5.03 30.41 -42.99
N TYR A 913 4.92 29.07 -42.96
CA TYR A 913 5.56 28.27 -41.94
C TYR A 913 7.08 28.27 -42.09
N LYS A 914 7.67 28.19 -43.30
CA LYS A 914 9.12 27.97 -43.61
C LYS A 914 10.16 28.70 -42.73
N ASN A 915 9.82 29.80 -42.05
CA ASN A 915 10.75 30.54 -41.18
C ASN A 915 10.19 30.82 -39.77
N GLN A 916 9.14 30.11 -39.35
CA GLN A 916 8.53 30.22 -38.02
C GLN A 916 9.00 29.07 -37.14
N THR A 917 9.35 29.34 -35.89
CA THR A 917 9.49 28.31 -34.86
C THR A 917 8.10 27.85 -34.43
N ARG A 918 7.76 26.56 -34.56
CA ARG A 918 6.42 26.04 -34.23
C ARG A 918 6.38 25.38 -32.86
N LEU A 919 7.47 24.74 -32.46
CA LEU A 919 7.70 24.25 -31.11
C LEU A 919 8.44 25.33 -30.30
N ASN A 920 7.68 26.16 -29.59
CA ASN A 920 8.24 27.27 -28.81
C ASN A 920 8.54 26.86 -27.36
N GLN A 921 9.38 27.66 -26.70
CA GLN A 921 9.75 27.47 -25.30
C GLN A 921 8.53 27.51 -24.36
N GLU A 922 7.51 28.31 -24.70
CA GLU A 922 6.30 28.48 -23.89
C GLU A 922 5.53 27.18 -23.63
N LEU A 923 5.56 26.22 -24.58
CA LEU A 923 4.97 24.88 -24.37
C LEU A 923 5.73 24.08 -23.30
N ILE A 924 7.06 24.19 -23.28
CA ILE A 924 7.91 23.54 -22.28
C ILE A 924 7.72 24.24 -20.93
N ASP A 925 7.71 25.58 -20.91
CA ASP A 925 7.51 26.37 -19.69
C ASP A 925 6.14 26.06 -19.07
N THR A 926 5.09 25.91 -19.88
CA THR A 926 3.75 25.51 -19.42
C THR A 926 3.75 24.10 -18.84
N THR A 927 4.45 23.17 -19.49
CA THR A 927 4.62 21.79 -19.01
C THR A 927 5.37 21.75 -17.67
N ALA A 928 6.48 22.48 -17.59
CA ALA A 928 7.28 22.61 -16.37
C ALA A 928 6.44 23.21 -15.24
N GLN A 929 5.69 24.29 -15.50
CA GLN A 929 4.84 24.92 -14.49
C GLN A 929 3.75 23.98 -13.96
N ARG A 930 3.08 23.22 -14.84
CA ARG A 930 2.10 22.21 -14.41
C ARG A 930 2.75 21.11 -13.59
N THR A 931 3.94 20.68 -13.98
CA THR A 931 4.70 19.65 -13.27
C THR A 931 5.21 20.14 -11.91
N PHE A 932 5.61 21.41 -11.79
CA PHE A 932 5.92 22.03 -10.50
C PHE A 932 4.71 22.01 -9.57
N ASN A 933 3.52 22.35 -10.08
CA ASN A 933 2.29 22.28 -9.29
C ASN A 933 1.98 20.84 -8.84
N GLU A 934 2.20 19.84 -9.71
CA GLU A 934 2.05 18.43 -9.36
C GLU A 934 3.02 18.02 -8.23
N VAL A 935 4.27 18.51 -8.23
CA VAL A 935 5.21 18.29 -7.11
C VAL A 935 4.66 18.84 -5.80
N GLU A 936 4.07 20.04 -5.80
CA GLU A 936 3.44 20.62 -4.62
C GLU A 936 2.34 19.73 -4.06
N GLU A 937 1.48 19.24 -4.95
CA GLU A 937 0.36 18.37 -4.60
C GLU A 937 0.85 17.03 -4.04
N GLN A 938 1.81 16.37 -4.70
CA GLN A 938 2.36 15.09 -4.25
C GLN A 938 3.06 15.21 -2.89
N VAL A 939 3.88 16.25 -2.68
CA VAL A 939 4.58 16.47 -1.41
C VAL A 939 3.60 16.83 -0.28
N TYR A 940 2.58 17.65 -0.59
CA TYR A 940 1.51 17.94 0.37
C TYR A 940 0.77 16.67 0.81
N HIS A 941 0.34 15.84 -0.15
CA HIS A 941 -0.34 14.59 0.15
C HIS A 941 0.54 13.58 0.87
N LEU A 942 1.83 13.51 0.55
CA LEU A 942 2.79 12.70 1.31
C LEU A 942 2.82 13.15 2.78
N ASN A 943 2.94 14.46 3.04
CA ASN A 943 2.96 15.01 4.39
C ASN A 943 1.66 14.69 5.16
N GLU A 944 0.49 14.80 4.52
CA GLU A 944 -0.81 14.43 5.13
C GLU A 944 -0.93 12.92 5.39
N ARG A 945 -0.46 12.07 4.47
CA ARG A 945 -0.45 10.61 4.68
C ARG A 945 0.47 10.23 5.84
N LEU A 946 1.65 10.84 5.94
CA LEU A 946 2.60 10.57 7.02
C LEU A 946 2.02 10.93 8.39
N LYS A 947 1.24 12.01 8.51
CA LYS A 947 0.54 12.34 9.77
C LYS A 947 -0.31 11.19 10.30
N LEU A 948 -0.97 10.46 9.41
CA LEU A 948 -1.84 9.34 9.75
C LEU A 948 -1.05 8.04 9.97
N GLN A 949 -0.14 7.72 9.04
CA GLN A 949 0.55 6.43 8.99
C GLN A 949 1.62 6.27 10.09
N LEU A 950 2.34 7.34 10.45
CA LEU A 950 3.41 7.27 11.45
C LEU A 950 2.87 6.82 12.82
N LEU A 951 1.64 7.16 13.16
CA LEU A 951 1.05 6.80 14.45
C LEU A 951 0.91 5.28 14.62
N ASP A 952 0.57 4.55 13.55
CA ASP A 952 0.42 3.10 13.61
C ASP A 952 1.76 2.37 13.67
N GLU A 953 2.77 2.89 12.97
CA GLU A 953 4.15 2.41 13.05
C GLU A 953 4.71 2.61 14.47
N VAL A 954 4.51 3.79 15.06
CA VAL A 954 4.92 4.08 16.45
C VAL A 954 4.21 3.15 17.44
N LYS A 955 2.91 2.84 17.26
CA LYS A 955 2.19 1.90 18.13
C LYS A 955 2.78 0.48 18.07
N SER A 956 3.21 0.06 16.88
CA SER A 956 3.77 -1.28 16.68
C SER A 956 5.11 -1.48 17.41
N VAL A 957 5.89 -0.41 17.56
CA VAL A 957 7.25 -0.45 18.15
C VAL A 957 7.28 0.07 19.59
N PHE A 958 6.72 1.24 19.87
CA PHE A 958 6.74 1.89 21.17
C PHE A 958 5.56 1.46 22.05
N ASN A 959 5.64 0.24 22.59
CA ASN A 959 4.57 -0.33 23.42
C ASN A 959 5.08 -0.96 24.73
N SER A 960 4.18 -1.57 25.49
CA SER A 960 4.48 -2.15 26.80
C SER A 960 5.52 -3.30 26.74
N GLN A 961 5.76 -3.90 25.58
CA GLN A 961 6.79 -4.93 25.37
C GLN A 961 8.21 -4.38 25.57
N MET A 962 8.42 -3.07 25.41
CA MET A 962 9.68 -2.38 25.73
C MET A 962 10.08 -2.44 27.22
N THR A 963 9.26 -3.04 28.09
CA THR A 963 9.57 -3.16 29.51
C THR A 963 10.16 -4.50 29.91
N GLN A 964 10.30 -5.42 28.95
CA GLN A 964 10.77 -6.80 29.17
C GLN A 964 12.29 -6.88 29.40
N ASN A 965 13.07 -5.95 28.87
CA ASN A 965 14.52 -5.88 29.10
C ASN A 965 14.88 -5.17 30.42
N ASN A 966 16.06 -5.55 30.96
CA ASN A 966 16.57 -5.03 32.24
C ASN A 966 17.06 -3.58 32.15
N ASP A 967 17.58 -3.17 30.98
CA ASP A 967 17.99 -1.80 30.71
C ASP A 967 16.99 -1.12 29.77
N PHE A 968 16.22 -0.17 30.32
CA PHE A 968 15.20 0.55 29.56
C PHE A 968 15.78 1.61 28.61
N ASN A 969 17.02 2.08 28.84
CA ASN A 969 17.65 3.03 27.93
C ASN A 969 18.19 2.33 26.68
N GLU A 970 18.76 1.14 26.85
CA GLU A 970 19.14 0.28 25.72
C GLU A 970 17.90 -0.11 24.90
N GLU A 971 16.79 -0.48 25.56
CA GLU A 971 15.56 -0.81 24.85
C GLU A 971 14.98 0.36 24.04
N LYS A 972 15.03 1.59 24.57
CA LYS A 972 14.65 2.78 23.79
C LYS A 972 15.44 2.88 22.50
N LYS A 973 16.74 2.62 22.57
CA LYS A 973 17.63 2.68 21.41
C LYS A 973 17.27 1.61 20.38
N ILE A 974 17.01 0.38 20.85
CA ILE A 974 16.62 -0.75 19.98
C ILE A 974 15.30 -0.45 19.29
N SER A 975 14.28 -0.08 20.05
CA SER A 975 12.96 0.24 19.50
C SER A 975 13.02 1.46 18.57
N THR A 976 13.80 2.49 18.89
CA THR A 976 13.95 3.65 17.99
C THR A 976 14.61 3.24 16.68
N LYS A 977 15.65 2.40 16.71
CA LYS A 977 16.28 1.90 15.48
C LYS A 977 15.33 1.04 14.66
N ILE A 978 14.60 0.11 15.27
CA ILE A 978 13.57 -0.71 14.58
C ILE A 978 12.51 0.17 13.93
N TYR A 979 12.02 1.19 14.65
CA TYR A 979 11.04 2.12 14.11
C TYR A 979 11.58 2.93 12.93
N LEU A 980 12.79 3.49 13.06
CA LEU A 980 13.45 4.22 11.97
C LEU A 980 13.68 3.34 10.75
N ASP A 981 14.12 2.10 10.97
CA ASP A 981 14.34 1.11 9.93
C ASP A 981 13.07 0.81 9.11
N GLN A 982 11.92 0.70 9.79
CA GLN A 982 10.63 0.48 9.15
C GLN A 982 10.16 1.71 8.36
N ILE A 983 10.26 2.91 8.94
CA ILE A 983 9.78 4.12 8.26
C ILE A 983 10.71 4.52 7.11
N HIS A 984 12.04 4.38 7.21
CA HIS A 984 12.97 4.75 6.15
C HIS A 984 12.77 3.91 4.90
N GLN A 985 12.49 2.62 5.04
CA GLN A 985 12.13 1.76 3.90
C GLN A 985 10.91 2.32 3.16
N ARG A 986 9.85 2.64 3.91
CA ARG A 986 8.61 3.16 3.35
C ARG A 986 8.78 4.53 2.71
N LEU A 987 9.57 5.40 3.33
CA LEU A 987 9.86 6.74 2.85
C LEU A 987 10.70 6.71 1.56
N PHE A 988 11.69 5.80 1.47
CA PHE A 988 12.48 5.60 0.26
C PHE A 988 11.62 5.14 -0.92
N LEU A 989 10.67 4.24 -0.64
CA LEU A 989 9.68 3.80 -1.64
C LEU A 989 8.80 4.97 -2.11
N GLU A 990 8.22 5.73 -1.19
CA GLU A 990 7.38 6.90 -1.52
C GLU A 990 8.16 7.93 -2.36
N GLN A 991 9.42 8.20 -2.02
CA GLN A 991 10.31 9.05 -2.83
C GLN A 991 10.48 8.51 -4.25
N SER A 992 10.76 7.20 -4.38
CA SER A 992 10.98 6.55 -5.69
C SER A 992 9.72 6.60 -6.55
N LEU A 993 8.55 6.34 -5.94
CA LEU A 993 7.26 6.39 -6.61
C LEU A 993 6.89 7.80 -7.07
N ILE A 994 7.07 8.82 -6.20
CA ILE A 994 6.80 10.21 -6.57
C ILE A 994 7.70 10.64 -7.71
N THR A 995 8.99 10.27 -7.68
CA THR A 995 9.95 10.60 -8.74
C THR A 995 9.47 10.06 -10.11
N GLU A 996 9.06 8.79 -10.18
CA GLU A 996 8.55 8.20 -11.42
C GLU A 996 7.19 8.80 -11.85
N ARG A 997 6.30 9.14 -10.90
CA ARG A 997 5.03 9.84 -11.21
C ARG A 997 5.27 11.19 -11.85
N ILE A 998 6.18 11.98 -11.30
CA ILE A 998 6.54 13.31 -11.81
C ILE A 998 7.14 13.20 -13.22
N LYS A 999 8.02 12.22 -13.44
CA LYS A 999 8.58 11.93 -14.77
C LYS A 999 7.49 11.56 -15.78
N LYS A 1000 6.57 10.64 -15.43
CA LYS A 1000 5.46 10.23 -16.30
C LYS A 1000 4.53 11.42 -16.60
N TYR A 1001 4.20 12.19 -15.58
CA TYR A 1001 3.35 13.38 -15.70
C TYR A 1001 3.97 14.41 -16.64
N PHE A 1002 5.27 14.72 -16.49
CA PHE A 1002 5.98 15.67 -17.36
C PHE A 1002 5.93 15.24 -18.83
N ASN A 1003 6.28 13.99 -19.14
CA ASN A 1003 6.27 13.49 -20.52
C ASN A 1003 4.86 13.51 -21.13
N SER A 1004 3.84 13.10 -20.36
CA SER A 1004 2.43 13.13 -20.79
C SER A 1004 1.94 14.55 -21.06
N GLN A 1005 2.23 15.49 -20.16
CA GLN A 1005 1.86 16.89 -20.33
C GLN A 1005 2.57 17.52 -21.53
N LEU A 1006 3.85 17.19 -21.77
CA LEU A 1006 4.59 17.67 -22.93
C LEU A 1006 3.96 17.19 -24.24
N GLU A 1007 3.54 15.92 -24.30
CA GLU A 1007 2.79 15.37 -25.43
C GLU A 1007 1.45 16.10 -25.63
N GLU A 1008 0.71 16.36 -24.55
CA GLU A 1008 -0.57 17.07 -24.62
C GLU A 1008 -0.41 18.50 -25.19
N GLN A 1009 0.64 19.22 -24.77
CA GLN A 1009 0.91 20.59 -25.24
C GLN A 1009 1.19 20.67 -26.74
N ILE A 1010 1.77 19.63 -27.35
CA ILE A 1010 2.16 19.66 -28.77
C ILE A 1010 1.04 19.19 -29.72
N ILE A 1011 -0.01 18.54 -29.22
CA ILE A 1011 -1.15 18.04 -30.03
C ILE A 1011 -1.73 19.13 -30.97
N PRO A 1012 -1.97 20.38 -30.53
CA PRO A 1012 -2.50 21.44 -31.39
C PRO A 1012 -1.53 21.82 -32.52
N VAL A 1013 -0.23 21.80 -32.26
CA VAL A 1013 0.82 22.09 -33.24
C VAL A 1013 0.87 20.97 -34.28
N MET A 1014 0.84 19.71 -33.82
CA MET A 1014 0.78 18.53 -34.71
C MET A 1014 -0.44 18.57 -35.62
N LYS A 1015 -1.61 18.95 -35.11
CA LYS A 1015 -2.84 19.11 -35.92
C LYS A 1015 -2.67 20.16 -37.03
N LYS A 1016 -1.99 21.28 -36.76
CA LYS A 1016 -1.73 22.33 -37.76
C LYS A 1016 -0.72 21.88 -38.82
N LEU A 1017 0.30 21.13 -38.42
CA LEU A 1017 1.35 20.64 -39.32
C LEU A 1017 0.83 19.51 -40.23
N ASN A 1018 -0.03 18.62 -39.71
CA ASN A 1018 -0.70 17.62 -40.53
C ASN A 1018 -1.58 18.22 -41.64
N GLN A 1019 -2.20 19.38 -41.43
CA GLN A 1019 -3.00 20.07 -42.46
C GLN A 1019 -2.19 20.56 -43.67
N ILE A 1020 -0.86 20.66 -43.53
CA ILE A 1020 0.07 20.99 -44.62
C ILE A 1020 0.93 19.79 -45.02
N HIS A 1021 0.53 18.58 -44.60
CA HIS A 1021 1.22 17.31 -44.83
C HIS A 1021 2.64 17.26 -44.26
N VAL A 1022 2.87 17.90 -43.12
CA VAL A 1022 4.08 17.69 -42.33
C VAL A 1022 3.73 16.71 -41.23
N ILE A 1023 4.33 15.51 -41.28
CA ILE A 1023 4.01 14.41 -40.37
C ILE A 1023 5.06 14.37 -39.26
N ILE A 1024 4.58 14.50 -38.03
CA ILE A 1024 5.42 14.44 -36.83
C ILE A 1024 4.89 13.34 -35.95
N ASN A 1025 5.79 12.55 -35.41
CA ASN A 1025 5.50 11.62 -34.33
C ASN A 1025 6.41 11.97 -33.17
N ALA A 1026 5.87 12.69 -32.20
CA ALA A 1026 6.61 13.14 -31.03
C ALA A 1026 6.14 12.30 -29.85
N LYS A 1027 6.95 11.31 -29.48
CA LYS A 1027 6.93 10.67 -28.18
C LYS A 1027 8.15 11.14 -27.43
N PHE A 1028 7.95 11.63 -26.23
CA PHE A 1028 9.05 12.12 -25.40
C PHE A 1028 9.42 11.03 -24.40
N ASN A 1029 10.71 10.70 -24.36
CA ASN A 1029 11.28 9.91 -23.27
C ASN A 1029 12.37 10.76 -22.63
N VAL A 1030 11.93 11.76 -21.87
CA VAL A 1030 12.82 12.63 -21.13
C VAL A 1030 13.12 11.95 -19.79
N GLU A 1031 14.35 11.42 -19.66
CA GLU A 1031 14.82 10.72 -18.47
C GLU A 1031 16.01 11.47 -17.87
N PRO A 1032 15.85 12.10 -16.70
CA PRO A 1032 16.97 12.69 -15.98
C PRO A 1032 17.86 11.62 -15.37
N SER A 1033 19.06 12.00 -14.96
CA SER A 1033 20.02 11.12 -14.31
C SER A 1033 19.51 10.66 -12.93
N ILE A 1034 19.36 9.36 -12.71
CA ILE A 1034 18.82 8.82 -11.45
C ILE A 1034 19.79 9.11 -10.30
N VAL A 1035 19.32 9.82 -9.27
CA VAL A 1035 20.01 9.94 -7.98
C VAL A 1035 19.34 8.99 -6.98
N ASP A 1036 20.01 7.87 -6.70
CA ASP A 1036 19.55 6.80 -5.79
C ASP A 1036 19.69 7.15 -4.29
N THR A 1037 19.93 8.42 -3.94
CA THR A 1037 20.15 8.80 -2.54
C THR A 1037 18.82 8.89 -1.78
N PRO A 1038 18.67 8.20 -0.65
CA PRO A 1038 17.50 8.36 0.21
C PRO A 1038 17.51 9.77 0.83
N LEU A 1039 16.51 10.60 0.48
CA LEU A 1039 16.42 12.00 0.94
C LEU A 1039 15.59 12.14 2.21
N LEU A 1040 14.72 11.17 2.49
CA LEU A 1040 13.84 11.13 3.65
C LEU A 1040 14.45 10.22 4.72
N GLN A 1041 15.35 10.76 5.55
CA GLN A 1041 16.09 10.00 6.56
C GLN A 1041 16.27 10.80 7.85
N ILE A 1042 15.86 10.16 8.94
CA ILE A 1042 16.05 10.68 10.29
C ILE A 1042 17.23 9.97 10.94
N GLU A 1043 18.26 10.70 11.35
CA GLU A 1043 19.38 10.14 12.11
C GLU A 1043 18.90 9.57 13.45
N LEU A 1044 19.40 8.38 13.83
CA LEU A 1044 19.06 7.74 15.10
C LEU A 1044 19.25 8.65 16.32
N ASN A 1045 20.35 9.41 16.35
CA ASN A 1045 20.63 10.32 17.46
C ASN A 1045 19.66 11.50 17.54
N SER A 1046 19.25 12.05 16.40
CA SER A 1046 18.26 13.13 16.31
C SER A 1046 16.90 12.65 16.83
N MET A 1047 16.49 11.44 16.44
CA MET A 1047 15.28 10.82 16.95
C MET A 1047 15.37 10.50 18.46
N LEU A 1048 16.50 9.97 18.93
CA LEU A 1048 16.71 9.70 20.36
C LEU A 1048 16.62 10.96 21.23
N GLN A 1049 17.10 12.10 20.73
CA GLN A 1049 17.03 13.38 21.41
C GLN A 1049 15.61 13.98 21.41
N SER A 1050 14.82 13.71 20.37
CA SER A 1050 13.42 14.16 20.26
C SER A 1050 12.43 13.27 21.02
N LEU A 1051 12.85 12.08 21.48
CA LEU A 1051 12.00 11.21 22.30
C LEU A 1051 11.48 11.96 23.55
N PRO A 1052 10.20 11.78 23.91
CA PRO A 1052 9.61 12.49 25.03
C PRO A 1052 10.32 12.10 26.33
N LYS A 1053 10.69 13.09 27.16
CA LYS A 1053 11.25 12.86 28.52
C LYS A 1053 10.36 11.97 29.39
N GLN A 1054 9.07 11.88 29.04
CA GLN A 1054 8.08 11.06 29.72
C GLN A 1054 8.18 9.57 29.37
N LEU A 1055 8.89 9.20 28.29
CA LEU A 1055 9.16 7.82 27.91
C LEU A 1055 9.99 7.13 28.99
N THR A 1056 9.31 6.40 29.87
CA THR A 1056 9.87 5.69 31.03
C THR A 1056 9.14 4.36 31.20
N LYS A 1057 9.81 3.36 31.78
CA LYS A 1057 9.26 2.02 32.04
C LYS A 1057 7.89 2.07 32.74
N ARG A 1058 7.67 3.06 33.61
CA ARG A 1058 6.40 3.26 34.33
C ARG A 1058 5.30 3.92 33.48
N LYS A 1059 5.65 4.87 32.62
CA LYS A 1059 4.68 5.62 31.81
C LYS A 1059 4.27 4.90 30.55
N ILE A 1060 5.17 4.12 29.92
CA ILE A 1060 4.85 3.36 28.70
C ILE A 1060 3.88 2.19 28.96
N VAL A 1061 3.77 1.74 30.22
CA VAL A 1061 2.80 0.71 30.66
C VAL A 1061 1.44 1.32 31.01
N ASN A 1062 1.36 2.64 31.22
CA ASN A 1062 0.11 3.33 31.49
C ASN A 1062 -0.56 3.70 30.15
N PRO A 1063 -1.77 3.20 29.84
CA PRO A 1063 -2.39 3.40 28.52
C PRO A 1063 -2.56 4.87 28.12
N LYS A 1064 -2.87 5.75 29.08
CA LYS A 1064 -3.06 7.19 28.80
C LYS A 1064 -1.73 7.87 28.50
N SER A 1065 -0.72 7.65 29.34
CA SER A 1065 0.62 8.20 29.08
C SER A 1065 1.30 7.56 27.87
N GLN A 1066 0.96 6.32 27.53
CA GLN A 1066 1.44 5.64 26.34
C GLN A 1066 0.93 6.31 25.07
N LYS A 1067 -0.39 6.61 24.98
CA LYS A 1067 -0.97 7.34 23.85
C LYS A 1067 -0.30 8.71 23.66
N ASP A 1068 -0.17 9.49 24.74
CA ASP A 1068 0.51 10.80 24.70
C ASP A 1068 1.97 10.70 24.23
N ILE A 1069 2.68 9.64 24.66
CA ILE A 1069 4.06 9.37 24.24
C ILE A 1069 4.11 9.01 22.75
N GLN A 1070 3.20 8.16 22.27
CA GLN A 1070 3.17 7.70 20.88
C GLN A 1070 2.81 8.84 19.92
N GLU A 1071 1.81 9.66 20.25
CA GLU A 1071 1.46 10.86 19.48
C GLU A 1071 2.61 11.88 19.47
N HIS A 1072 3.30 12.06 20.60
CA HIS A 1072 4.46 12.93 20.65
C HIS A 1072 5.59 12.42 19.75
N ILE A 1073 5.89 11.12 19.79
CA ILE A 1073 6.91 10.49 18.92
C ILE A 1073 6.52 10.64 17.45
N ALA A 1074 5.26 10.43 17.08
CA ALA A 1074 4.78 10.62 15.71
C ALA A 1074 4.93 12.08 15.24
N ASN A 1075 4.51 13.04 16.07
CA ASN A 1075 4.65 14.47 15.78
C ASN A 1075 6.12 14.90 15.66
N GLN A 1076 6.99 14.42 16.54
CA GLN A 1076 8.43 14.69 16.48
C GLN A 1076 9.08 14.04 15.25
N THR A 1077 8.64 12.84 14.87
CA THR A 1077 9.09 12.19 13.61
C THR A 1077 8.74 13.09 12.42
N LEU A 1078 7.50 13.59 12.36
CA LEU A 1078 7.05 14.45 11.28
C LEU A 1078 7.76 15.81 11.26
N GLU A 1079 8.05 16.38 12.43
CA GLU A 1079 8.82 17.61 12.58
C GLU A 1079 10.26 17.44 12.05
N LEU A 1080 10.92 16.34 12.38
CA LEU A 1080 12.26 16.01 11.90
C LEU A 1080 12.29 15.77 10.37
N LEU A 1081 11.20 15.28 9.79
CA LEU A 1081 11.08 15.06 8.34
C LEU A 1081 10.78 16.34 7.54
N GLN A 1082 10.46 17.49 8.16
CA GLN A 1082 10.07 18.68 7.39
C GLN A 1082 11.21 19.21 6.51
N ASP A 1083 12.45 19.20 7.00
CA ASP A 1083 13.61 19.64 6.21
C ASP A 1083 13.88 18.66 5.05
N ASP A 1084 13.72 17.37 5.29
CA ASP A 1084 13.86 16.32 4.28
C ASP A 1084 12.77 16.38 3.22
N LEU A 1085 11.51 16.64 3.59
CA LEU A 1085 10.40 16.86 2.64
C LEU A 1085 10.67 18.08 1.76
N ASN A 1086 11.26 19.14 2.34
CA ASN A 1086 11.71 20.30 1.56
C ASN A 1086 12.91 19.95 0.65
N SER A 1087 13.81 19.07 1.09
CA SER A 1087 14.92 18.56 0.28
C SER A 1087 14.41 17.74 -0.91
N LEU A 1088 13.47 16.81 -0.67
CA LEU A 1088 12.79 16.04 -1.70
C LEU A 1088 12.11 16.96 -2.72
N ARG A 1089 11.37 17.97 -2.25
CA ARG A 1089 10.73 18.97 -3.11
C ARG A 1089 11.73 19.70 -4.00
N ARG A 1090 12.89 20.12 -3.44
CA ARG A 1090 13.95 20.76 -4.24
C ARG A 1090 14.53 19.79 -5.27
N GLN A 1091 14.81 18.54 -4.89
CA GLN A 1091 15.33 17.55 -5.82
C GLN A 1091 14.36 17.26 -6.96
N LEU A 1092 13.05 17.11 -6.67
CA LEU A 1092 12.01 16.93 -7.69
C LEU A 1092 11.94 18.14 -8.63
N ASN A 1093 12.08 19.35 -8.09
CA ASN A 1093 12.16 20.55 -8.89
C ASN A 1093 13.42 20.57 -9.77
N ASP A 1094 14.58 20.18 -9.24
CA ASP A 1094 15.82 20.08 -10.01
C ASP A 1094 15.69 19.06 -11.15
N TYR A 1095 15.01 17.92 -10.90
CA TYR A 1095 14.64 16.98 -11.97
C TYR A 1095 13.77 17.64 -13.05
N ILE A 1096 12.78 18.44 -12.70
CA ILE A 1096 11.96 19.17 -13.69
C ILE A 1096 12.84 20.12 -14.52
N HIS A 1097 13.82 20.78 -13.92
CA HIS A 1097 14.75 21.64 -14.65
C HIS A 1097 15.64 20.84 -15.61
N GLU A 1098 16.17 19.69 -15.19
CA GLU A 1098 16.93 18.78 -16.07
C GLU A 1098 16.04 18.26 -17.22
N MET A 1099 14.82 17.84 -16.91
CA MET A 1099 13.84 17.39 -17.90
C MET A 1099 13.48 18.51 -18.89
N THR A 1100 13.37 19.75 -18.42
CA THR A 1100 13.15 20.94 -19.28
C THR A 1100 14.28 21.11 -20.29
N GLN A 1101 15.54 21.01 -19.86
CA GLN A 1101 16.71 21.12 -20.76
C GLN A 1101 16.77 19.97 -21.77
N LEU A 1102 16.46 18.75 -21.33
CA LEU A 1102 16.38 17.58 -22.21
C LEU A 1102 15.23 17.72 -23.23
N ALA A 1103 14.07 18.24 -22.80
CA ALA A 1103 12.94 18.52 -23.67
C ALA A 1103 13.26 19.60 -24.72
N GLU A 1104 14.00 20.65 -24.35
CA GLU A 1104 14.48 21.68 -25.28
C GLU A 1104 15.35 21.07 -26.40
N HIS A 1105 16.28 20.18 -26.04
CA HIS A 1105 17.10 19.49 -27.02
C HIS A 1105 16.24 18.63 -27.97
N GLN A 1106 15.24 17.91 -27.44
CA GLN A 1106 14.32 17.13 -28.26
C GLN A 1106 13.45 18.02 -29.16
N PHE A 1107 12.98 19.17 -28.67
CA PHE A 1107 12.22 20.16 -29.45
C PHE A 1107 13.06 20.74 -30.59
N GLN A 1108 14.35 21.05 -30.36
CA GLN A 1108 15.26 21.54 -31.42
C GLN A 1108 15.47 20.50 -32.53
N MET A 1109 15.61 19.23 -32.15
CA MET A 1109 15.73 18.11 -33.10
C MET A 1109 14.43 17.93 -33.91
N LEU A 1110 13.27 17.99 -33.24
CA LEU A 1110 11.96 17.94 -33.89
C LEU A 1110 11.74 19.14 -34.82
N GLU A 1111 12.05 20.35 -34.39
CA GLU A 1111 11.89 21.57 -35.19
C GLU A 1111 12.78 21.54 -36.44
N THR A 1112 14.00 21.00 -36.32
CA THR A 1112 14.89 20.77 -37.48
C THR A 1112 14.26 19.78 -38.46
N SER A 1113 13.65 18.70 -37.97
CA SER A 1113 12.94 17.71 -38.78
C SER A 1113 11.71 18.31 -39.49
N ILE A 1114 10.91 19.11 -38.76
CA ILE A 1114 9.77 19.85 -39.30
C ILE A 1114 10.21 20.77 -40.44
N GLN A 1115 11.30 21.50 -40.23
CA GLN A 1115 11.84 22.42 -41.22
C GLN A 1115 12.32 21.70 -42.48
N GLN A 1116 13.03 20.58 -42.31
CA GLN A 1116 13.47 19.73 -43.44
C GLN A 1116 12.29 19.23 -44.26
N GLN A 1117 11.21 18.75 -43.62
CA GLN A 1117 10.00 18.31 -44.34
C GLN A 1117 9.31 19.46 -45.10
N ILE A 1118 9.26 20.66 -44.52
CA ILE A 1118 8.69 21.83 -45.19
C ILE A 1118 9.55 22.24 -46.40
N ASP A 1119 10.88 22.22 -46.27
CA ASP A 1119 11.80 22.51 -47.37
C ASP A 1119 11.69 21.45 -48.49
N GLU A 1120 11.55 20.18 -48.13
CA GLU A 1120 11.28 19.07 -49.06
C GLU A 1120 9.98 19.32 -49.83
N LEU A 1121 8.86 19.56 -49.13
CA LEU A 1121 7.55 19.85 -49.74
C LEU A 1121 7.55 21.11 -50.64
N LEU A 1122 8.40 22.09 -50.36
CA LEU A 1122 8.55 23.29 -51.18
C LEU A 1122 9.50 23.12 -52.37
N SER A 1123 10.39 22.13 -52.32
CA SER A 1123 11.36 21.85 -53.38
C SER A 1123 10.76 21.12 -54.59
N PHE A 1124 9.60 20.46 -54.40
CA PHE A 1124 8.88 19.76 -55.47
C PHE A 1124 7.65 20.56 -55.94
N THR A 1125 7.56 20.77 -57.25
CA THR A 1125 6.30 21.15 -57.88
C THR A 1125 5.43 19.91 -57.99
N ILE A 1126 4.24 19.94 -57.38
CA ILE A 1126 3.23 18.90 -57.63
C ILE A 1126 2.80 19.02 -59.08
N ASP A 1127 3.30 18.10 -59.90
CA ASP A 1127 2.99 17.97 -61.32
C ASP A 1127 2.32 16.63 -61.61
N ASP A 1128 1.85 16.46 -62.85
CA ASP A 1128 1.17 15.23 -63.27
C ASP A 1128 2.02 13.97 -63.07
N THR A 1129 3.36 14.08 -63.12
CA THR A 1129 4.25 12.92 -62.97
C THR A 1129 4.33 12.44 -61.52
N LEU A 1130 4.43 13.37 -60.56
CA LEU A 1130 4.41 13.05 -59.14
C LEU A 1130 3.03 12.53 -58.72
N ILE A 1131 1.93 13.12 -59.22
CA ILE A 1131 0.57 12.66 -58.91
C ILE A 1131 0.31 11.24 -59.43
N GLN A 1132 0.72 10.92 -60.66
CA GLN A 1132 0.61 9.54 -61.18
C GLN A 1132 1.42 8.55 -60.35
N GLN A 1133 2.61 8.96 -59.87
CA GLN A 1133 3.40 8.14 -58.96
C GLN A 1133 2.67 7.93 -57.62
N LEU A 1134 2.10 8.99 -57.03
CA LEU A 1134 1.34 8.90 -55.78
C LEU A 1134 0.09 8.02 -55.92
N GLU A 1135 -0.66 8.12 -57.02
CA GLU A 1135 -1.85 7.29 -57.28
C GLU A 1135 -1.49 5.80 -57.33
N LEU A 1136 -0.40 5.45 -58.03
CA LEU A 1136 0.11 4.08 -58.10
C LEU A 1136 0.54 3.57 -56.70
N LYS A 1137 1.34 4.35 -55.99
CA LYS A 1137 1.91 3.95 -54.68
C LYS A 1137 0.83 3.88 -53.59
N THR A 1138 -0.14 4.79 -53.58
CA THR A 1138 -1.32 4.76 -52.69
C THR A 1138 -2.13 3.47 -52.91
N THR A 1139 -2.37 3.09 -54.17
CA THR A 1139 -3.06 1.84 -54.50
C THR A 1139 -2.29 0.62 -54.02
N GLN A 1140 -0.95 0.64 -54.12
CA GLN A 1140 -0.10 -0.43 -53.60
C GLN A 1140 -0.10 -0.50 -52.06
N LEU A 1141 -0.11 0.66 -51.38
CA LEU A 1141 -0.18 0.75 -49.91
C LEU A 1141 -1.53 0.29 -49.35
N ASP A 1142 -2.65 0.67 -49.99
CA ASP A 1142 -4.01 0.26 -49.58
C ASP A 1142 -4.24 -1.27 -49.66
N ASN A 1143 -3.38 -1.99 -50.37
CA ASN A 1143 -3.42 -3.46 -50.44
C ASN A 1143 -2.61 -4.14 -49.31
N ILE A 1144 -1.86 -3.38 -48.51
CA ILE A 1144 -0.89 -3.89 -47.51
C ILE A 1144 -1.16 -3.32 -46.11
N LEU A 1145 -1.51 -2.02 -46.01
CA LEU A 1145 -1.89 -1.31 -44.78
C LEU A 1145 -3.40 -1.34 -44.57
#